data_AF-A0A5C7VIK9-F1
#
_entry.id   AF-A0A5C7VIK9-F1
#
_cell.length_a   1.000
_cell.length_b   1.000
_cell.length_c   1.000
_cell.angle_alpha   90.00
_cell.angle_beta   90.00
_cell.angle_gamma   90.00
#
_symmetry.space_group_name_H-M   'P 1'
#
loop_
_entity.id
_entity.type
_entity.pdbx_description
1 polymer ?
#
loop_
_entity_poly.entity_id
_entity_poly.type
_entity_poly.pdbx_seq_one_letter_code
_entity_poly.pdbx_strand_id
1 'polypeptide(L)'
;MPKINIKYGLLLTRTIVVIVILIWIWAPEFLMWHVNLKTPTAEIINESRSLPSTSTLIELGQMDLKPPSNPLDDSQVIRLADKALNGILSIPGFDDITVSPIFDASDLSQGSAKQQLLFASLITVDYLLEAYHITHQDKFYVAAMKSIQAFCNFESSRFLDIGFLWNDHAIAARIPILIKFWSYYRDRDDFESTLAQQLFKLIIRSGLLLAKPEHYSWRTGHGIIQNIGLLQISAAFPFLQESEHFRNVAIQRFSEHLPYYVNQEGVTLLHSAEYNYGGVRLFSMVMRLYTLSELPIPEDWWGRYHKVVNFYDTLQRPDRTLPMIGDTRSIADWFGPPKTFPLEDSAAGPLRRENNKSDYAGLSLYPGSGYAIWWYPTDQSVNPLSKSQLVTTWSYFPGLGHKLADELSILIWANERNWITNVGYWPYGHPLRLKAESWDGSNAPHLIDENKSSIRTARSTKFAVNDEIFYIKMIRNGPENFMVQREVIQIEKNIWIVLDKFDNSIPRNTRTNWTFFPDLILRKGDEINSFVATDVQKNKSMISVIKTSSNNEASILSGNVDPFAGWVVIDETPMPANTITVHSSTEDDWQLAVFILDDSTRYPNIVIPTVSFFNLTHDDQWEATITNYRDINFSLSRTKEQIHLVTKDKLNHSESILNFIDIPYPKDEISAINQLVQSAYEKSTRRVPLISYRVKISYLLLALFVLQEFCLLVVRKYFIAITYYRVQLAILIFWLGAGAGLTEYYLVAGK
;
A
#
# COMPACT_ATOMS: atom_id res chain seq x y z
N MET A 1 59.35 37.52 -2.99
CA MET A 1 58.30 36.51 -3.23
C MET A 1 58.96 35.17 -3.55
N PRO A 2 58.73 34.09 -2.78
CA PRO A 2 59.33 32.80 -3.08
C PRO A 2 58.67 32.21 -4.34
N LYS A 3 59.50 31.73 -5.28
CA LYS A 3 59.05 31.00 -6.47
C LYS A 3 58.34 29.73 -6.01
N ILE A 4 57.00 29.73 -6.02
CA ILE A 4 56.22 28.49 -5.92
C ILE A 4 56.72 27.58 -7.04
N ASN A 5 57.32 26.46 -6.65
CA ASN A 5 57.87 25.49 -7.56
C ASN A 5 56.69 24.85 -8.32
N ILE A 6 56.46 25.29 -9.56
CA ILE A 6 55.32 24.97 -10.45
C ILE A 6 54.96 23.47 -10.47
N LYS A 7 55.95 22.61 -10.20
CA LYS A 7 55.81 21.15 -10.08
C LYS A 7 54.88 20.69 -8.94
N TYR A 8 54.98 21.31 -7.76
CA TYR A 8 54.10 20.98 -6.63
C TYR A 8 52.69 21.56 -6.84
N GLY A 9 52.59 22.67 -7.56
CA GLY A 9 51.31 23.29 -7.92
C GLY A 9 50.41 22.35 -8.72
N LEU A 10 50.94 21.67 -9.75
CA LEU A 10 50.11 20.86 -10.65
C LEU A 10 49.63 19.53 -10.04
N LEU A 11 50.46 18.86 -9.22
CA LEU A 11 50.01 17.68 -8.46
C LEU A 11 48.94 18.08 -7.45
N LEU A 12 49.14 19.19 -6.74
CA LEU A 12 48.16 19.74 -5.82
C LEU A 12 46.85 20.07 -6.55
N THR A 13 46.91 20.69 -7.73
CA THR A 13 45.71 20.98 -8.54
C THR A 13 44.96 19.70 -8.92
N ARG A 14 45.64 18.65 -9.41
CA ARG A 14 44.96 17.39 -9.76
C ARG A 14 44.35 16.71 -8.54
N THR A 15 45.07 16.71 -7.42
CA THR A 15 44.57 16.17 -6.15
C THR A 15 43.32 16.92 -5.71
N ILE A 16 43.34 18.26 -5.78
CA ILE A 16 42.17 19.10 -5.49
C ILE A 16 41.01 18.76 -6.44
N VAL A 17 41.26 18.60 -7.74
CA VAL A 17 40.19 18.26 -8.70
C VAL A 17 39.55 16.91 -8.38
N VAL A 18 40.35 15.87 -8.07
CA VAL A 18 39.80 14.56 -7.69
C VAL A 18 39.02 14.65 -6.38
N ILE A 19 39.52 15.39 -5.38
CA ILE A 19 38.79 15.63 -4.13
C ILE A 19 37.47 16.35 -4.40
N VAL A 20 37.46 17.38 -5.26
CA VAL A 20 36.25 18.11 -5.65
C VAL A 20 35.23 17.18 -6.31
N ILE A 21 35.68 16.27 -7.18
CA ILE A 21 34.81 15.27 -7.82
C ILE A 21 34.22 14.31 -6.79
N LEU A 22 35.02 13.82 -5.84
CA LEU A 22 34.53 12.97 -4.76
C LEU A 22 33.53 13.71 -3.87
N ILE A 23 33.81 14.96 -3.51
CA ILE A 23 32.86 15.82 -2.79
C ILE A 23 31.57 15.95 -3.59
N TRP A 24 31.64 16.17 -4.90
CA TRP A 24 30.46 16.30 -5.74
C TRP A 24 29.63 15.02 -5.81
N ILE A 25 30.28 13.84 -5.82
CA ILE A 25 29.61 12.54 -5.78
C ILE A 25 28.87 12.34 -4.45
N TRP A 26 29.42 12.81 -3.32
CA TRP A 26 28.86 12.57 -1.99
C TRP A 26 28.00 13.70 -1.43
N ALA A 27 28.17 14.94 -1.92
CA ALA A 27 27.45 16.12 -1.43
C ALA A 27 25.93 15.98 -1.52
N PRO A 28 25.32 15.47 -2.61
CA PRO A 28 23.86 15.27 -2.65
C PRO A 28 23.36 14.33 -1.56
N GLU A 29 24.10 13.26 -1.26
CA GLU A 29 23.77 12.32 -0.19
C GLU A 29 23.88 12.98 1.18
N PHE A 30 24.99 13.68 1.42
CA PHE A 30 25.18 14.42 2.66
C PHE A 30 24.09 15.47 2.87
N LEU A 31 23.76 16.26 1.84
CA LEU A 31 22.75 17.31 1.90
C LEU A 31 21.34 16.76 2.10
N MET A 32 21.03 15.55 1.59
CA MET A 32 19.76 14.86 1.84
C MET A 32 19.54 14.63 3.34
N TRP A 33 20.60 14.34 4.09
CA TRP A 33 20.51 13.97 5.51
C TRP A 33 20.98 15.05 6.49
N HIS A 34 21.72 16.05 6.01
CA HIS A 34 22.23 17.13 6.84
C HIS A 34 21.14 18.15 7.18
N VAL A 35 20.95 18.46 8.46
CA VAL A 35 20.03 19.49 8.94
C VAL A 35 20.75 20.44 9.89
N ASN A 36 20.30 21.69 9.94
CA ASN A 36 20.84 22.66 10.89
C ASN A 36 20.17 22.47 12.25
N LEU A 37 20.87 21.84 13.19
CA LEU A 37 20.35 21.55 14.53
C LEU A 37 20.64 22.68 15.49
N LYS A 38 19.59 23.20 16.12
CA LYS A 38 19.72 24.07 17.29
C LYS A 38 19.73 23.25 18.55
N THR A 39 20.52 23.68 19.52
CA THR A 39 20.56 23.05 20.83
C THR A 39 19.47 23.67 21.71
N PRO A 40 18.54 22.88 22.28
CA PRO A 40 17.55 23.37 23.23
C PRO A 40 18.21 24.03 24.43
N THR A 41 17.69 25.18 24.85
CA THR A 41 18.17 25.90 26.04
C THR A 41 17.64 25.26 27.32
N ALA A 42 18.22 25.61 28.47
CA ALA A 42 17.76 25.12 29.76
C ALA A 42 16.32 25.61 30.06
N GLU A 43 15.97 26.81 29.61
CA GLU A 43 14.63 27.37 29.76
C GLU A 43 13.59 26.53 29.02
N ILE A 44 13.87 26.15 27.75
CA ILE A 44 13.01 25.27 26.95
C ILE A 44 12.81 23.93 27.66
N ILE A 45 13.88 23.33 28.19
CA ILE A 45 13.80 22.06 28.91
C ILE A 45 12.95 22.21 30.17
N ASN A 46 13.09 23.30 30.93
CA ASN A 46 12.27 23.52 32.13
C ASN A 46 10.79 23.76 31.79
N GLU A 47 10.50 24.56 30.76
CA GLU A 47 9.13 24.84 30.31
C GLU A 47 8.40 23.56 29.88
N SER A 48 9.10 22.71 29.12
CA SER A 48 8.59 21.44 28.58
C SER A 48 8.16 20.41 29.62
N ARG A 49 8.58 20.58 30.88
CA ARG A 49 8.14 19.74 32.00
C ARG A 49 6.68 20.01 32.37
N SER A 50 6.20 21.24 32.15
CA SER A 50 4.85 21.68 32.54
C SER A 50 3.88 21.79 31.37
N LEU A 51 4.37 22.03 30.16
CA LEU A 51 3.58 22.22 28.95
C LEU A 51 3.98 21.22 27.86
N PRO A 52 3.03 20.68 27.07
CA PRO A 52 1.58 20.68 27.32
C PRO A 52 1.23 19.77 28.52
N SER A 53 -0.06 19.69 28.86
CA SER A 53 -0.52 18.82 29.95
C SER A 53 -0.16 17.35 29.71
N THR A 54 -0.01 16.58 30.79
CA THR A 54 0.33 15.15 30.71
C THR A 54 -0.75 14.37 29.95
N SER A 55 -2.03 14.75 30.07
CA SER A 55 -3.12 14.11 29.30
C SER A 55 -2.95 14.30 27.80
N THR A 56 -2.52 15.48 27.34
CA THR A 56 -2.25 15.74 25.91
C THR A 56 -1.09 14.89 25.42
N LEU A 57 0.01 14.79 26.19
CA LEU A 57 1.14 13.94 25.81
C LEU A 57 0.76 12.45 25.76
N ILE A 58 -0.04 11.97 26.71
CA ILE A 58 -0.55 10.59 26.70
C ILE A 58 -1.39 10.35 25.44
N GLU A 59 -2.32 11.24 25.13
CA GLU A 59 -3.17 11.10 23.93
C GLU A 59 -2.34 11.11 22.64
N LEU A 60 -1.38 12.03 22.50
CA LEU A 60 -0.47 12.08 21.35
C LEU A 60 0.41 10.83 21.25
N GLY A 61 0.88 10.29 22.38
CA GLY A 61 1.67 9.06 22.44
C GLY A 61 0.88 7.79 22.09
N GLN A 62 -0.45 7.84 22.16
CA GLN A 62 -1.36 6.76 21.75
C GLN A 62 -1.70 6.79 20.25
N MET A 63 -1.47 7.92 19.56
CA MET A 63 -1.64 8.04 18.12
C MET A 63 -0.48 7.37 17.38
N ASP A 64 -0.48 6.03 17.36
CA ASP A 64 0.59 5.25 16.76
C ASP A 64 0.62 5.39 15.22
N LEU A 65 1.82 5.53 14.67
CA LEU A 65 2.04 5.59 13.22
C LEU A 65 2.69 4.33 12.69
N LYS A 66 2.72 3.24 13.47
CA LYS A 66 3.20 1.94 13.00
C LYS A 66 2.27 1.40 11.90
N PRO A 67 2.74 0.49 11.03
CA PRO A 67 1.85 -0.28 10.16
C PRO A 67 0.68 -0.88 10.95
N PRO A 68 -0.57 -0.84 10.41
CA PRO A 68 -1.74 -1.38 11.10
C PRO A 68 -1.55 -2.83 11.56
N SER A 69 -1.92 -3.10 12.79
CA SER A 69 -1.93 -4.43 13.39
C SER A 69 -3.11 -4.55 14.36
N ASN A 70 -3.49 -5.79 14.67
CA ASN A 70 -4.49 -6.05 15.69
C ASN A 70 -3.99 -5.54 17.06
N PRO A 71 -4.83 -4.85 17.85
CA PRO A 71 -4.48 -4.43 19.20
C PRO A 71 -3.98 -5.60 20.05
N LEU A 72 -3.01 -5.32 20.90
CA LEU A 72 -2.48 -6.26 21.87
C LEU A 72 -3.19 -6.10 23.21
N ASP A 73 -3.50 -7.21 23.86
CA ASP A 73 -3.94 -7.18 25.26
C ASP A 73 -2.75 -6.95 26.22
N ASP A 74 -3.06 -6.53 27.45
CA ASP A 74 -2.04 -6.21 28.47
C ASP A 74 -1.06 -7.38 28.70
N SER A 75 -1.55 -8.62 28.68
CA SER A 75 -0.71 -9.80 28.89
C SER A 75 0.25 -10.03 27.72
N GLN A 76 -0.19 -9.77 26.50
CA GLN A 76 0.63 -9.83 25.30
C GLN A 76 1.70 -8.75 25.34
N VAL A 77 1.33 -7.51 25.66
CA VAL A 77 2.28 -6.39 25.80
C VAL A 77 3.38 -6.72 26.81
N ILE A 78 3.00 -7.18 28.01
CA ILE A 78 3.98 -7.56 29.06
C ILE A 78 4.90 -8.68 28.56
N ARG A 79 4.37 -9.72 27.91
CA ARG A 79 5.18 -10.81 27.35
C ARG A 79 6.18 -10.32 26.29
N LEU A 80 5.76 -9.43 25.39
CA LEU A 80 6.64 -8.88 24.36
C LEU A 80 7.71 -7.98 24.96
N ALA A 81 7.39 -7.20 26.00
CA ALA A 81 8.36 -6.40 26.73
C ALA A 81 9.39 -7.26 27.48
N ASP A 82 8.95 -8.33 28.15
CA ASP A 82 9.87 -9.28 28.80
C ASP A 82 10.75 -10.02 27.77
N LYS A 83 10.22 -10.38 26.59
CA LYS A 83 11.05 -10.90 25.49
C LYS A 83 12.11 -9.88 25.05
N ALA A 84 11.72 -8.61 24.89
CA ALA A 84 12.65 -7.54 24.51
C ALA A 84 13.77 -7.36 25.56
N LEU A 85 13.45 -7.40 26.86
CA LEU A 85 14.44 -7.39 27.94
C LEU A 85 15.43 -8.57 27.90
N ASN A 86 15.01 -9.70 27.32
CA ASN A 86 15.83 -10.90 27.15
C ASN A 86 16.49 -10.99 25.76
N GLY A 87 16.45 -9.92 24.97
CA GLY A 87 17.13 -9.85 23.67
C GLY A 87 16.38 -10.52 22.52
N ILE A 88 15.05 -10.58 22.61
CA ILE A 88 14.20 -11.15 21.56
C ILE A 88 13.16 -10.11 21.15
N LEU A 89 13.17 -9.72 19.87
CA LEU A 89 12.09 -8.95 19.27
C LEU A 89 11.08 -9.92 18.65
N SER A 90 9.88 -9.93 19.21
CA SER A 90 8.75 -10.70 18.71
C SER A 90 7.68 -9.70 18.24
N ILE A 91 7.29 -9.79 16.97
CA ILE A 91 6.27 -8.94 16.36
C ILE A 91 5.17 -9.88 15.87
N PRO A 92 3.90 -9.69 16.27
CA PRO A 92 2.81 -10.55 15.81
C PRO A 92 2.79 -10.68 14.29
N GLY A 93 2.77 -11.93 13.80
CA GLY A 93 2.79 -12.24 12.36
C GLY A 93 4.18 -12.35 11.74
N PHE A 94 5.26 -12.23 12.52
CA PHE A 94 6.63 -12.39 12.06
C PHE A 94 7.40 -13.39 12.92
N ASP A 95 8.44 -13.98 12.34
CA ASP A 95 9.41 -14.77 13.09
C ASP A 95 10.14 -13.92 14.13
N ASP A 96 10.43 -14.51 15.29
CA ASP A 96 11.23 -13.86 16.32
C ASP A 96 12.66 -13.61 15.81
N ILE A 97 13.21 -12.43 16.13
CA ILE A 97 14.60 -12.09 15.82
C ILE A 97 15.37 -11.75 17.11
N THR A 98 16.66 -12.07 17.11
CA THR A 98 17.56 -11.66 18.21
C THR A 98 17.90 -10.19 18.07
N VAL A 99 17.79 -9.46 19.17
CA VAL A 99 18.17 -8.06 19.30
C VAL A 99 18.88 -7.84 20.62
N SER A 100 19.56 -6.72 20.78
CA SER A 100 20.14 -6.34 22.06
C SER A 100 19.05 -5.87 23.04
N PRO A 101 19.10 -6.24 24.34
CA PRO A 101 18.14 -5.76 25.35
C PRO A 101 18.09 -4.24 25.48
N ILE A 102 19.22 -3.59 25.26
CA ILE A 102 19.36 -2.15 25.09
C ILE A 102 19.77 -1.91 23.64
N PHE A 103 19.19 -0.90 22.99
CA PHE A 103 19.45 -0.59 21.58
C PHE A 103 20.94 -0.70 21.19
N ASP A 104 21.21 -1.48 20.14
CA ASP A 104 22.49 -1.54 19.43
C ASP A 104 22.28 -1.25 17.94
N ALA A 105 23.24 -0.56 17.32
CA ALA A 105 23.14 -0.16 15.92
C ALA A 105 23.15 -1.34 14.93
N SER A 106 23.77 -2.46 15.28
CA SER A 106 23.82 -3.66 14.44
C SER A 106 22.44 -4.30 14.25
N ASP A 107 21.52 -4.07 15.18
CA ASP A 107 20.15 -4.59 15.15
C ASP A 107 19.29 -3.93 14.06
N LEU A 108 19.68 -2.75 13.56
CA LEU A 108 18.98 -2.05 12.46
C LEU A 108 18.96 -2.84 11.14
N SER A 109 19.81 -3.86 11.00
CA SER A 109 19.89 -4.72 9.82
C SER A 109 19.33 -6.13 10.02
N GLN A 110 18.73 -6.41 11.17
CA GLN A 110 18.22 -7.76 11.50
C GLN A 110 16.79 -7.97 11.01
N GLY A 111 16.49 -9.19 10.57
CA GLY A 111 15.16 -9.59 10.12
C GLY A 111 14.76 -9.05 8.74
N SER A 112 13.48 -9.22 8.40
CA SER A 112 12.87 -8.72 7.17
C SER A 112 12.85 -7.18 7.12
N ALA A 113 12.66 -6.60 5.92
CA ALA A 113 12.57 -5.15 5.75
C ALA A 113 11.50 -4.49 6.64
N LYS A 114 10.37 -5.17 6.87
CA LYS A 114 9.30 -4.68 7.76
C LYS A 114 9.70 -4.73 9.24
N GLN A 115 10.43 -5.76 9.67
CA GLN A 115 10.98 -5.83 11.03
C GLN A 115 12.06 -4.75 11.24
N GLN A 116 12.94 -4.52 10.26
CA GLN A 116 13.95 -3.45 10.31
C GLN A 116 13.29 -2.06 10.41
N LEU A 117 12.24 -1.81 9.63
CA LEU A 117 11.44 -0.57 9.71
C LEU A 117 10.87 -0.37 11.12
N LEU A 118 10.24 -1.40 11.69
CA LEU A 118 9.64 -1.34 13.04
C LEU A 118 10.69 -1.17 14.13
N PHE A 119 11.85 -1.82 14.02
CA PHE A 119 12.96 -1.64 14.96
C PHE A 119 13.51 -0.21 14.90
N ALA A 120 13.73 0.34 13.70
CA ALA A 120 14.13 1.74 13.52
C ALA A 120 13.07 2.75 13.99
N SER A 121 11.81 2.32 14.07
CA SER A 121 10.70 3.07 14.66
C SER A 121 10.65 3.00 16.19
N LEU A 122 11.60 2.30 16.85
CA LEU A 122 11.67 2.10 18.31
C LEU A 122 10.58 1.17 18.89
N ILE A 123 10.14 0.14 18.15
CA ILE A 123 9.10 -0.79 18.64
C ILE A 123 9.44 -1.49 19.97
N THR A 124 10.73 -1.81 20.21
CA THR A 124 11.17 -2.41 21.48
C THR A 124 10.96 -1.45 22.65
N VAL A 125 11.32 -0.18 22.46
CA VAL A 125 11.08 0.89 23.44
C VAL A 125 9.58 1.06 23.69
N ASP A 126 8.76 0.98 22.64
CA ASP A 126 7.31 1.08 22.77
C ASP A 126 6.73 -0.04 23.65
N TYR A 127 7.11 -1.30 23.43
CA TYR A 127 6.70 -2.41 24.30
C TYR A 127 7.12 -2.21 25.75
N LEU A 128 8.34 -1.73 25.99
CA LEU A 128 8.85 -1.45 27.33
C LEU A 128 8.05 -0.32 28.01
N LEU A 129 7.75 0.76 27.30
CA LEU A 129 6.98 1.88 27.87
C LEU A 129 5.52 1.49 28.15
N GLU A 130 4.90 0.69 27.28
CA GLU A 130 3.55 0.17 27.51
C GLU A 130 3.51 -0.81 28.69
N ALA A 131 4.49 -1.72 28.80
CA ALA A 131 4.58 -2.61 29.96
C ALA A 131 4.85 -1.85 31.25
N TYR A 132 5.65 -0.76 31.22
CA TYR A 132 5.81 0.13 32.36
C TYR A 132 4.48 0.83 32.73
N HIS A 133 3.72 1.29 31.74
CA HIS A 133 2.41 1.91 31.97
C HIS A 133 1.44 0.96 32.69
N ILE A 134 1.39 -0.29 32.25
CA ILE A 134 0.48 -1.32 32.77
C ILE A 134 0.93 -1.82 34.16
N THR A 135 2.24 -2.09 34.33
CA THR A 135 2.74 -2.81 35.50
C THR A 135 3.37 -1.93 36.57
N HIS A 136 3.73 -0.69 36.23
CA HIS A 136 4.55 0.21 37.03
C HIS A 136 5.91 -0.37 37.45
N GLN A 137 6.41 -1.41 36.78
CA GLN A 137 7.71 -2.01 37.08
C GLN A 137 8.85 -1.22 36.42
N ASP A 138 9.71 -0.62 37.24
CA ASP A 138 10.77 0.28 36.79
C ASP A 138 11.80 -0.38 35.86
N LYS A 139 11.96 -1.72 35.90
CA LYS A 139 12.83 -2.46 34.99
C LYS A 139 12.56 -2.14 33.51
N PHE A 140 11.28 -1.98 33.15
CA PHE A 140 10.88 -1.69 31.78
C PHE A 140 11.21 -0.25 31.40
N TYR A 141 10.92 0.69 32.30
CA TYR A 141 11.27 2.11 32.13
C TYR A 141 12.78 2.31 31.97
N VAL A 142 13.59 1.73 32.87
CA VAL A 142 15.05 1.85 32.83
C VAL A 142 15.63 1.32 31.53
N ALA A 143 15.12 0.20 31.01
CA ALA A 143 15.55 -0.34 29.73
C ALA A 143 15.15 0.56 28.54
N ALA A 144 13.93 1.12 28.56
CA ALA A 144 13.48 2.07 27.56
C ALA A 144 14.34 3.34 27.55
N MET A 145 14.59 3.93 28.73
CA MET A 145 15.43 5.12 28.93
C MET A 145 16.85 4.89 28.38
N LYS A 146 17.49 3.79 28.77
CA LYS A 146 18.85 3.44 28.29
C LYS A 146 18.88 3.22 26.78
N SER A 147 17.85 2.59 26.21
CA SER A 147 17.74 2.38 24.76
C SER A 147 17.58 3.70 24.02
N ILE A 148 16.76 4.62 24.52
CA ILE A 148 16.62 5.97 23.94
C ILE A 148 17.93 6.73 24.03
N GLN A 149 18.64 6.68 25.16
CA GLN A 149 19.94 7.33 25.32
C GLN A 149 20.97 6.77 24.32
N ALA A 150 21.06 5.45 24.20
CA ALA A 150 21.94 4.78 23.23
C ALA A 150 21.58 5.17 21.78
N PHE A 151 20.28 5.19 21.45
CA PHE A 151 19.79 5.60 20.14
C PHE A 151 20.14 7.07 19.83
N CYS A 152 19.92 7.98 20.77
CA CYS A 152 20.26 9.40 20.62
C CYS A 152 21.77 9.57 20.36
N ASN A 153 22.62 8.87 21.12
CA ASN A 153 24.07 8.91 20.94
C ASN A 153 24.46 8.41 19.54
N PHE A 154 23.94 7.25 19.13
CA PHE A 154 24.23 6.67 17.82
C PHE A 154 23.78 7.58 16.68
N GLU A 155 22.52 8.01 16.68
CA GLU A 155 21.93 8.87 15.65
C GLU A 155 22.70 10.19 15.50
N SER A 156 23.08 10.80 16.62
CA SER A 156 23.81 12.08 16.61
C SER A 156 25.21 11.98 15.99
N SER A 157 25.84 10.80 16.00
CA SER A 157 27.13 10.57 15.36
C SER A 157 27.04 10.33 13.85
N ARG A 158 25.83 10.23 13.29
CA ARG A 158 25.62 9.90 11.88
C ARG A 158 25.64 11.12 10.99
N PHE A 159 26.33 10.96 9.86
CA PHE A 159 26.31 11.87 8.71
C PHE A 159 25.58 11.28 7.50
N LEU A 160 25.41 9.96 7.46
CA LEU A 160 24.77 9.20 6.39
C LEU A 160 23.80 8.18 6.98
N ASP A 161 22.71 7.96 6.25
CA ASP A 161 21.69 6.98 6.61
C ASP A 161 22.25 5.54 6.63
N ILE A 162 21.58 4.68 7.39
CA ILE A 162 21.86 3.25 7.45
C ILE A 162 20.55 2.50 7.72
N GLY A 163 20.26 1.49 6.90
CA GLY A 163 19.03 0.71 7.02
C GLY A 163 17.79 1.60 6.93
N PHE A 164 17.00 1.60 8.00
CA PHE A 164 15.79 2.43 8.12
C PHE A 164 15.93 3.58 9.13
N LEU A 165 17.15 3.91 9.58
CA LEU A 165 17.39 4.93 10.61
C LEU A 165 16.73 6.27 10.31
N TRP A 166 16.87 6.75 9.07
CA TRP A 166 16.23 7.97 8.58
C TRP A 166 15.16 7.73 7.52
N ASN A 167 14.58 6.54 7.50
CA ASN A 167 13.40 6.30 6.68
C ASN A 167 12.24 7.22 7.10
N ASP A 168 11.50 7.76 6.14
CA ASP A 168 10.39 8.68 6.33
C ASP A 168 9.31 8.13 7.28
N HIS A 169 8.91 6.87 7.10
CA HIS A 169 7.93 6.22 7.97
C HIS A 169 8.54 5.93 9.34
N ALA A 170 9.77 5.41 9.42
CA ALA A 170 10.42 5.12 10.70
C ALA A 170 10.58 6.37 11.58
N ILE A 171 11.03 7.49 10.99
CA ILE A 171 11.17 8.77 11.69
C ILE A 171 9.82 9.24 12.23
N ALA A 172 8.76 9.19 11.42
CA ALA A 172 7.43 9.58 11.88
C ALA A 172 6.92 8.63 12.98
N ALA A 173 7.09 7.32 12.81
CA ALA A 173 6.60 6.30 13.74
C ALA A 173 7.28 6.31 15.11
N ARG A 174 8.52 6.78 15.23
CA ARG A 174 9.15 6.98 16.54
C ARG A 174 8.67 8.22 17.29
N ILE A 175 8.10 9.23 16.62
CA ILE A 175 7.62 10.46 17.29
C ILE A 175 6.64 10.17 18.44
N PRO A 176 5.53 9.42 18.26
CA PRO A 176 4.62 9.14 19.37
C PRO A 176 5.29 8.36 20.51
N ILE A 177 6.31 7.54 20.21
CA ILE A 177 7.08 6.80 21.22
C ILE A 177 7.98 7.75 22.02
N LEU A 178 8.61 8.73 21.36
CA LEU A 178 9.41 9.77 22.03
C LEU A 178 8.54 10.70 22.89
N ILE A 179 7.33 11.02 22.42
CA ILE A 179 6.32 11.77 23.19
C ILE A 179 5.89 10.99 24.43
N LYS A 180 5.61 9.69 24.28
CA LYS A 180 5.26 8.78 25.37
C LYS A 180 6.39 8.65 26.39
N PHE A 181 7.64 8.53 25.94
CA PHE A 181 8.79 8.55 26.85
C PHE A 181 8.86 9.87 27.63
N TRP A 182 8.72 11.00 26.93
CA TRP A 182 8.77 12.32 27.56
C TRP A 182 7.68 12.51 28.62
N SER A 183 6.47 12.01 28.37
CA SER A 183 5.34 12.11 29.32
C SER A 183 5.61 11.42 30.65
N TYR A 184 6.41 10.34 30.65
CA TYR A 184 6.86 9.69 31.87
C TYR A 184 8.12 10.33 32.44
N TYR A 185 9.11 10.63 31.61
CA TYR A 185 10.45 11.04 32.05
C TYR A 185 10.47 12.43 32.72
N ARG A 186 9.69 13.38 32.20
CA ARG A 186 9.79 14.79 32.58
C ARG A 186 9.47 15.08 34.04
N ASP A 187 8.78 14.18 34.73
CA ASP A 187 8.32 14.33 36.11
C ASP A 187 9.01 13.37 37.09
N ARG A 188 10.01 12.60 36.65
CA ARG A 188 10.72 11.65 37.51
C ARG A 188 11.81 12.30 38.35
N ASP A 189 12.12 11.64 39.46
CA ASP A 189 13.18 12.01 40.40
C ASP A 189 14.59 11.80 39.81
N ASP A 190 14.73 10.84 38.89
CA ASP A 190 15.97 10.54 38.16
C ASP A 190 16.13 11.36 36.86
N PHE A 191 15.42 12.49 36.76
CA PHE A 191 15.53 13.38 35.61
C PHE A 191 16.93 13.98 35.45
N GLU A 192 17.51 13.81 34.26
CA GLU A 192 18.74 14.45 33.81
C GLU A 192 18.49 15.39 32.62
N SER A 193 18.92 16.66 32.76
CA SER A 193 18.79 17.65 31.69
C SER A 193 19.61 17.33 30.44
N THR A 194 20.69 16.56 30.58
CA THR A 194 21.55 16.08 29.49
C THR A 194 20.79 15.15 28.55
N LEU A 195 20.09 14.14 29.10
CA LEU A 195 19.26 13.23 28.31
C LEU A 195 18.06 13.95 27.70
N ALA A 196 17.44 14.90 28.42
CA ALA A 196 16.38 15.73 27.85
C ALA A 196 16.88 16.53 26.62
N GLN A 197 18.08 17.11 26.70
CA GLN A 197 18.69 17.82 25.58
C GLN A 197 18.99 16.88 24.39
N GLN A 198 19.46 15.66 24.64
CA GLN A 198 19.69 14.65 23.60
C GLN A 198 18.39 14.24 22.90
N LEU A 199 17.34 13.96 23.68
CA LEU A 199 16.01 13.63 23.19
C LEU A 199 15.45 14.75 22.30
N PHE A 200 15.53 15.99 22.74
CA PHE A 200 15.01 17.12 21.98
C PHE A 200 15.82 17.38 20.70
N LYS A 201 17.14 17.16 20.71
CA LYS A 201 17.94 17.15 19.47
C LYS A 201 17.46 16.08 18.49
N LEU A 202 17.14 14.88 18.96
CA LEU A 202 16.59 13.81 18.13
C LEU A 202 15.21 14.19 17.57
N ILE A 203 14.34 14.81 18.37
CA ILE A 203 13.00 15.27 17.94
C ILE A 203 13.12 16.38 16.89
N ILE A 204 13.95 17.40 17.14
CA ILE A 204 14.19 18.51 16.20
C ILE A 204 14.76 17.96 14.89
N ARG A 205 15.75 17.07 14.94
CA ARG A 205 16.31 16.43 13.74
C ARG A 205 15.27 15.65 12.97
N SER A 206 14.45 14.87 13.69
CA SER A 206 13.36 14.10 13.10
C SER A 206 12.37 15.02 12.39
N GLY A 207 11.91 16.11 13.03
CA GLY A 207 11.04 17.10 12.42
C GLY A 207 11.67 17.77 11.20
N LEU A 208 12.93 18.19 11.28
CA LEU A 208 13.63 18.81 10.14
C LEU A 208 13.79 17.84 8.95
N LEU A 209 14.08 16.56 9.21
CA LEU A 209 14.15 15.54 8.15
C LEU A 209 12.79 15.24 7.53
N LEU A 210 11.71 15.21 8.33
CA LEU A 210 10.35 15.05 7.81
C LEU A 210 9.89 16.30 7.02
N ALA A 211 10.34 17.49 7.43
CA ALA A 211 10.02 18.75 6.78
C ALA A 211 10.81 18.98 5.48
N LYS A 212 11.84 18.18 5.16
CA LYS A 212 12.58 18.32 3.90
C LYS A 212 11.73 17.97 2.67
N PRO A 213 11.67 18.84 1.64
CA PRO A 213 10.97 18.53 0.39
C PRO A 213 11.51 17.27 -0.29
N GLU A 214 12.82 17.07 -0.28
CA GLU A 214 13.51 15.93 -0.91
C GLU A 214 13.23 14.58 -0.24
N HIS A 215 12.67 14.63 0.98
CA HIS A 215 12.38 13.45 1.76
C HIS A 215 10.87 13.17 1.86
N TYR A 216 10.02 14.00 1.27
CA TYR A 216 8.57 13.86 1.37
C TYR A 216 8.01 12.87 0.33
N SER A 217 7.14 11.98 0.79
CA SER A 217 6.49 10.93 0.00
C SER A 217 5.17 11.39 -0.62
N TRP A 218 5.25 12.11 -1.74
CA TRP A 218 4.08 12.64 -2.47
C TRP A 218 3.18 11.58 -3.11
N ARG A 219 3.61 10.32 -3.20
CA ARG A 219 2.92 9.28 -4.00
C ARG A 219 2.24 8.20 -3.16
N THR A 220 2.42 8.23 -1.85
CA THR A 220 1.97 7.16 -0.94
C THR A 220 1.41 7.74 0.35
N GLY A 221 0.71 6.90 1.13
CA GLY A 221 0.24 7.29 2.47
C GLY A 221 1.35 7.70 3.44
N HIS A 222 2.63 7.43 3.12
CA HIS A 222 3.76 7.88 3.95
C HIS A 222 3.83 9.40 4.04
N GLY A 223 3.49 10.16 2.98
CA GLY A 223 3.48 11.61 3.05
C GLY A 223 2.52 12.14 4.11
N ILE A 224 1.33 11.51 4.23
CA ILE A 224 0.37 11.84 5.28
C ILE A 224 0.91 11.48 6.66
N ILE A 225 1.56 10.31 6.80
CA ILE A 225 2.25 9.90 8.03
C ILE A 225 3.34 10.91 8.45
N GLN A 226 4.13 11.43 7.50
CA GLN A 226 5.15 12.46 7.77
C GLN A 226 4.50 13.75 8.30
N ASN A 227 3.39 14.19 7.69
CA ASN A 227 2.65 15.37 8.16
C ASN A 227 2.07 15.17 9.55
N ILE A 228 1.53 13.98 9.85
CA ILE A 228 1.05 13.65 11.20
C ILE A 228 2.20 13.69 12.21
N GLY A 229 3.37 13.12 11.88
CA GLY A 229 4.56 13.21 12.73
C GLY A 229 4.98 14.66 13.02
N LEU A 230 4.94 15.54 12.01
CA LEU A 230 5.20 16.97 12.19
C LEU A 230 4.17 17.65 13.10
N LEU A 231 2.87 17.39 12.90
CA LEU A 231 1.80 17.93 13.75
C LEU A 231 1.90 17.42 15.19
N GLN A 232 2.27 16.15 15.40
CA GLN A 232 2.52 15.57 16.72
C GLN A 232 3.69 16.27 17.42
N ILE A 233 4.79 16.55 16.71
CA ILE A 233 5.91 17.32 17.28
C ILE A 233 5.42 18.71 17.67
N SER A 234 4.69 19.39 16.80
CA SER A 234 4.22 20.75 17.07
C SER A 234 3.27 20.82 18.27
N ALA A 235 2.38 19.84 18.43
CA ALA A 235 1.44 19.76 19.55
C ALA A 235 2.11 19.34 20.87
N ALA A 236 3.06 18.40 20.83
CA ALA A 236 3.76 17.91 22.02
C ALA A 236 4.88 18.84 22.50
N PHE A 237 5.49 19.61 21.60
CA PHE A 237 6.64 20.45 21.88
C PHE A 237 6.46 21.88 21.33
N PRO A 238 5.39 22.61 21.74
CA PRO A 238 5.03 23.92 21.17
C PRO A 238 6.07 25.02 21.43
N PHE A 239 6.93 24.84 22.43
CA PHE A 239 8.03 25.73 22.83
C PHE A 239 9.29 25.61 21.96
N LEU A 240 9.38 24.59 21.09
CA LEU A 240 10.51 24.48 20.16
C LEU A 240 10.43 25.59 19.11
N GLN A 241 11.57 26.20 18.79
CA GLN A 241 11.63 27.26 17.78
C GLN A 241 11.14 26.78 16.41
N GLU A 242 11.35 25.51 16.08
CA GLU A 242 10.93 24.90 14.82
C GLU A 242 9.46 24.47 14.80
N SER A 243 8.75 24.49 15.94
CA SER A 243 7.39 23.95 16.08
C SER A 243 6.40 24.58 15.10
N GLU A 244 6.44 25.91 14.94
CA GLU A 244 5.59 26.62 13.98
C GLU A 244 5.90 26.22 12.54
N HIS A 245 7.18 26.08 12.19
CA HIS A 245 7.59 25.63 10.87
C HIS A 245 7.07 24.23 10.55
N PHE A 246 7.20 23.29 11.49
CA PHE A 246 6.70 21.92 11.33
C PHE A 246 5.19 21.89 11.09
N ARG A 247 4.42 22.64 11.90
CA ARG A 247 2.96 22.76 11.75
C ARG A 247 2.59 23.32 10.38
N ASN A 248 3.21 24.42 9.96
CA ASN A 248 2.89 25.08 8.71
C ASN A 248 3.21 24.19 7.49
N VAL A 249 4.35 23.50 7.51
CA VAL A 249 4.72 22.53 6.47
C VAL A 249 3.70 21.40 6.39
N ALA A 250 3.28 20.85 7.53
CA ALA A 250 2.32 19.75 7.57
C ALA A 250 0.95 20.16 7.03
N ILE A 251 0.43 21.32 7.45
CA ILE A 251 -0.86 21.87 6.98
C ILE A 251 -0.83 22.09 5.48
N GLN A 252 0.21 22.77 4.97
CA GLN A 252 0.36 23.03 3.55
C GLN A 252 0.39 21.73 2.75
N ARG A 253 1.27 20.79 3.12
CA ARG A 253 1.42 19.53 2.40
C ARG A 253 0.20 18.65 2.46
N PHE A 254 -0.49 18.59 3.61
CA PHE A 254 -1.72 17.83 3.72
C PHE A 254 -2.81 18.41 2.81
N SER A 255 -2.94 19.73 2.77
CA SER A 255 -3.91 20.42 1.91
C SER A 255 -3.63 20.18 0.43
N GLU A 256 -2.35 20.12 0.03
CA GLU A 256 -1.93 19.77 -1.33
C GLU A 256 -2.10 18.28 -1.65
N HIS A 257 -1.89 17.39 -0.69
CA HIS A 257 -1.91 15.92 -0.87
C HIS A 257 -3.34 15.34 -0.82
N LEU A 258 -4.21 15.88 0.04
CA LEU A 258 -5.56 15.37 0.28
C LEU A 258 -6.38 15.16 -1.01
N PRO A 259 -6.41 16.07 -2.00
CA PRO A 259 -7.30 15.94 -3.17
C PRO A 259 -7.01 14.75 -4.09
N TYR A 260 -5.80 14.19 -4.07
CA TYR A 260 -5.46 12.98 -4.82
C TYR A 260 -5.09 11.79 -3.92
N TYR A 261 -5.10 11.99 -2.60
CA TYR A 261 -5.06 10.90 -1.63
C TYR A 261 -6.48 10.33 -1.41
N VAL A 262 -7.46 11.20 -1.20
CA VAL A 262 -8.89 10.87 -1.04
C VAL A 262 -9.72 11.67 -2.04
N ASN A 263 -10.44 10.97 -2.92
CA ASN A 263 -11.29 11.61 -3.93
C ASN A 263 -12.63 12.12 -3.37
N GLN A 264 -13.47 12.71 -4.22
CA GLN A 264 -14.76 13.29 -3.80
C GLN A 264 -15.78 12.24 -3.36
N GLU A 265 -15.59 10.98 -3.74
CA GLU A 265 -16.42 9.86 -3.32
C GLU A 265 -15.98 9.25 -1.98
N GLY A 266 -14.87 9.73 -1.41
CA GLY A 266 -14.33 9.25 -0.14
C GLY A 266 -13.45 8.01 -0.25
N VAL A 267 -12.90 7.68 -1.42
CA VAL A 267 -12.01 6.53 -1.56
C VAL A 267 -10.57 6.99 -1.47
N THR A 268 -9.77 6.27 -0.68
CA THR A 268 -8.31 6.40 -0.68
C THR A 268 -7.75 5.79 -1.96
N LEU A 269 -7.10 6.58 -2.80
CA LEU A 269 -6.69 6.20 -4.17
C LEU A 269 -5.41 5.34 -4.23
N LEU A 270 -5.24 4.45 -3.26
CA LEU A 270 -4.14 3.49 -3.16
C LEU A 270 -4.58 2.05 -3.52
N HIS A 271 -5.67 1.92 -4.28
CA HIS A 271 -6.12 0.64 -4.89
C HIS A 271 -6.27 -0.55 -3.94
N SER A 272 -6.46 -0.33 -2.65
CA SER A 272 -6.50 -1.39 -1.64
C SER A 272 -7.52 -1.07 -0.55
N ALA A 273 -8.26 -2.11 -0.14
CA ALA A 273 -9.19 -2.03 0.98
C ALA A 273 -8.44 -1.77 2.30
N GLU A 274 -7.28 -2.39 2.49
CA GLU A 274 -6.43 -2.14 3.66
C GLU A 274 -5.86 -0.71 3.69
N TYR A 275 -5.51 -0.15 2.53
CA TYR A 275 -5.07 1.25 2.50
C TYR A 275 -6.21 2.24 2.71
N ASN A 276 -7.47 1.84 2.50
CA ASN A 276 -8.64 2.61 2.94
C ASN A 276 -8.84 2.58 4.46
N TYR A 277 -8.60 1.43 5.13
CA TYR A 277 -8.46 1.40 6.60
C TYR A 277 -7.41 2.44 7.04
N GLY A 278 -6.27 2.47 6.37
CA GLY A 278 -5.21 3.44 6.60
C GLY A 278 -5.70 4.88 6.43
N GLY A 279 -6.47 5.15 5.37
CA GLY A 279 -7.10 6.44 5.11
C GLY A 279 -8.00 6.91 6.24
N VAL A 280 -8.90 6.06 6.74
CA VAL A 280 -9.76 6.39 7.91
C VAL A 280 -8.90 6.75 9.12
N ARG A 281 -7.93 5.90 9.46
CA ARG A 281 -7.04 6.11 10.60
C ARG A 281 -6.29 7.44 10.49
N LEU A 282 -5.60 7.67 9.38
CA LEU A 282 -4.74 8.84 9.21
C LEU A 282 -5.56 10.13 9.12
N PHE A 283 -6.70 10.13 8.43
CA PHE A 283 -7.56 11.31 8.37
C PHE A 283 -8.14 11.64 9.76
N SER A 284 -8.57 10.64 10.53
CA SER A 284 -9.05 10.87 11.91
C SER A 284 -7.96 11.50 12.80
N MET A 285 -6.70 11.06 12.67
CA MET A 285 -5.56 11.63 13.39
C MET A 285 -5.32 13.08 13.00
N VAL A 286 -5.35 13.42 11.71
CA VAL A 286 -5.20 14.80 11.24
C VAL A 286 -6.30 15.70 11.81
N MET A 287 -7.56 15.27 11.74
CA MET A 287 -8.69 15.99 12.31
C MET A 287 -8.48 16.26 13.81
N ARG A 288 -8.09 15.23 14.57
CA ARG A 288 -7.83 15.36 16.01
C ARG A 288 -6.62 16.26 16.30
N LEU A 289 -5.56 16.19 15.50
CA LEU A 289 -4.37 17.02 15.67
C LEU A 289 -4.62 18.50 15.37
N TYR A 290 -5.55 18.80 14.46
CA TYR A 290 -6.02 20.18 14.27
C TYR A 290 -6.65 20.71 15.56
N THR A 291 -7.54 19.94 16.19
CA THR A 291 -8.14 20.31 17.48
C THR A 291 -7.09 20.44 18.59
N LEU A 292 -6.17 19.49 18.73
CA LEU A 292 -5.10 19.55 19.74
C LEU A 292 -4.11 20.70 19.50
N SER A 293 -4.06 21.25 18.28
CA SER A 293 -3.23 22.39 17.91
C SER A 293 -4.02 23.71 17.89
N GLU A 294 -5.27 23.72 18.38
CA GLU A 294 -6.17 24.88 18.37
C GLU A 294 -6.40 25.46 16.96
N LEU A 295 -6.39 24.59 15.96
CA LEU A 295 -6.66 24.94 14.56
C LEU A 295 -8.11 24.64 14.19
N PRO A 296 -8.76 25.51 13.41
CA PRO A 296 -10.08 25.21 12.86
C PRO A 296 -9.98 24.10 11.82
N ILE A 297 -10.87 23.11 11.93
CA ILE A 297 -11.04 22.07 10.90
C ILE A 297 -11.76 22.70 9.69
N PRO A 298 -11.23 22.56 8.46
CA PRO A 298 -11.91 23.07 7.28
C PRO A 298 -13.32 22.47 7.10
N GLU A 299 -14.27 23.32 6.68
CA GLU A 299 -15.71 22.99 6.67
C GLU A 299 -16.05 21.74 5.82
N ASP A 300 -15.34 21.52 4.70
CA ASP A 300 -15.58 20.37 3.81
C ASP A 300 -15.00 19.04 4.32
N TRP A 301 -14.15 19.07 5.36
CA TRP A 301 -13.43 17.88 5.81
C TRP A 301 -14.32 16.87 6.51
N TRP A 302 -15.30 17.29 7.31
CA TRP A 302 -16.23 16.34 7.95
C TRP A 302 -17.02 15.55 6.91
N GLY A 303 -17.53 16.23 5.88
CA GLY A 303 -18.23 15.57 4.78
C GLY A 303 -17.34 14.57 4.04
N ARG A 304 -16.07 14.93 3.76
CA ARG A 304 -15.10 14.02 3.13
C ARG A 304 -14.74 12.85 4.04
N TYR A 305 -14.48 13.11 5.32
CA TYR A 305 -14.16 12.10 6.32
C TYR A 305 -15.27 11.07 6.47
N HIS A 306 -16.54 11.50 6.55
CA HIS A 306 -17.67 10.59 6.62
C HIS A 306 -17.80 9.69 5.39
N LYS A 307 -17.49 10.20 4.19
CA LYS A 307 -17.44 9.36 2.99
C LYS A 307 -16.33 8.32 3.04
N VAL A 308 -15.15 8.68 3.57
CA VAL A 308 -14.02 7.73 3.79
C VAL A 308 -14.39 6.63 4.77
N VAL A 309 -15.02 7.00 5.88
CA VAL A 309 -15.54 6.03 6.85
C VAL A 309 -16.58 5.12 6.20
N ASN A 310 -17.55 5.68 5.48
CA ASN A 310 -18.61 4.91 4.84
C ASN A 310 -18.09 3.93 3.79
N PHE A 311 -17.09 4.32 2.98
CA PHE A 311 -16.47 3.41 2.01
C PHE A 311 -15.78 2.23 2.69
N TYR A 312 -14.97 2.48 3.72
CA TYR A 312 -14.31 1.41 4.48
C TYR A 312 -15.33 0.49 5.14
N ASP A 313 -16.34 1.05 5.81
CA ASP A 313 -17.35 0.29 6.52
C ASP A 313 -18.16 -0.60 5.53
N THR A 314 -18.40 -0.13 4.30
CA THR A 314 -19.05 -0.92 3.22
C THR A 314 -18.21 -2.13 2.77
N LEU A 315 -16.88 -2.02 2.80
CA LEU A 315 -15.97 -3.12 2.45
C LEU A 315 -15.92 -4.19 3.54
N GLN A 316 -16.14 -3.81 4.80
CA GLN A 316 -15.97 -4.69 5.95
C GLN A 316 -16.95 -5.85 5.91
N ARG A 317 -16.41 -7.07 6.00
CA ARG A 317 -17.21 -8.29 6.05
C ARG A 317 -17.54 -8.70 7.48
N PRO A 318 -18.62 -9.46 7.71
CA PRO A 318 -18.99 -10.00 9.02
C PRO A 318 -17.92 -10.92 9.64
N ASP A 319 -17.12 -11.61 8.82
CA ASP A 319 -15.96 -12.39 9.27
C ASP A 319 -14.72 -11.54 9.57
N ARG A 320 -14.87 -10.21 9.50
CA ARG A 320 -13.87 -9.18 9.77
C ARG A 320 -12.70 -9.13 8.80
N THR A 321 -12.79 -9.87 7.70
CA THR A 321 -11.84 -9.73 6.60
C THR A 321 -12.22 -8.55 5.70
N LEU A 322 -11.26 -8.11 4.89
CA LEU A 322 -11.48 -7.18 3.80
C LEU A 322 -11.37 -7.92 2.46
N PRO A 323 -12.05 -7.44 1.39
CA PRO A 323 -11.82 -7.96 0.05
C PRO A 323 -10.36 -7.73 -0.36
N MET A 324 -9.68 -8.80 -0.79
CA MET A 324 -8.26 -8.79 -1.16
C MET A 324 -8.00 -8.13 -2.53
N ILE A 325 -8.42 -6.88 -2.67
CA ILE A 325 -8.09 -5.99 -3.79
C ILE A 325 -6.82 -5.24 -3.43
N GLY A 326 -5.92 -5.03 -4.38
CA GLY A 326 -4.70 -4.30 -4.07
C GLY A 326 -3.73 -5.10 -3.20
N ASP A 327 -2.79 -4.37 -2.60
CA ASP A 327 -2.05 -4.82 -1.42
C ASP A 327 -2.99 -4.85 -0.19
N THR A 328 -3.88 -5.84 -0.10
CA THR A 328 -4.74 -6.10 1.07
C THR A 328 -4.42 -7.48 1.65
N ARG A 329 -4.17 -7.54 2.96
CA ARG A 329 -3.92 -8.80 3.69
C ARG A 329 -5.20 -9.62 3.90
N SER A 330 -5.03 -10.93 4.06
CA SER A 330 -6.10 -11.90 4.38
C SER A 330 -6.55 -11.90 5.84
N ILE A 331 -5.99 -11.02 6.68
CA ILE A 331 -6.13 -11.07 8.14
C ILE A 331 -7.46 -10.45 8.55
N ALA A 332 -8.15 -11.08 9.51
CA ALA A 332 -9.30 -10.51 10.17
C ALA A 332 -8.91 -9.34 11.08
N ASP A 333 -9.53 -8.18 10.87
CA ASP A 333 -9.37 -6.98 11.68
C ASP A 333 -10.52 -6.85 12.68
N TRP A 334 -10.22 -7.13 13.94
CA TRP A 334 -11.24 -7.21 14.98
C TRP A 334 -11.74 -5.85 15.46
N PHE A 335 -11.04 -4.75 15.22
CA PHE A 335 -11.39 -3.48 15.87
C PHE A 335 -11.63 -2.34 14.89
N GLY A 336 -11.33 -2.53 13.59
CA GLY A 336 -11.42 -1.45 12.62
C GLY A 336 -10.43 -0.32 12.93
N PRO A 337 -10.33 0.68 12.05
CA PRO A 337 -9.46 1.81 12.27
C PRO A 337 -10.04 2.67 13.40
N PRO A 338 -9.18 3.34 14.21
CA PRO A 338 -9.70 4.36 15.11
C PRO A 338 -10.37 5.47 14.28
N LYS A 339 -11.50 5.96 14.80
CA LYS A 339 -12.34 7.01 14.22
C LYS A 339 -12.40 8.21 15.17
N THR A 340 -12.76 9.37 14.63
CA THR A 340 -13.06 10.59 15.39
C THR A 340 -14.51 11.01 15.12
N PHE A 341 -15.05 11.90 15.94
CA PHE A 341 -16.43 12.38 15.87
C PHE A 341 -16.47 13.89 16.13
N PRO A 342 -17.43 14.63 15.53
CA PRO A 342 -17.56 16.06 15.78
C PRO A 342 -18.03 16.34 17.20
N LEU A 343 -17.42 17.32 17.85
CA LEU A 343 -17.91 17.96 19.06
C LEU A 343 -18.88 19.10 18.71
N GLU A 344 -19.50 19.73 19.71
CA GLU A 344 -20.51 20.79 19.50
C GLU A 344 -20.00 21.98 18.67
N ASP A 345 -18.72 22.30 18.77
CA ASP A 345 -18.02 23.36 18.04
C ASP A 345 -17.37 22.88 16.73
N SER A 346 -17.74 21.68 16.25
CA SER A 346 -17.14 21.00 15.10
C SER A 346 -15.66 20.60 15.27
N ALA A 347 -15.08 20.75 16.46
CA ALA A 347 -13.78 20.17 16.78
C ALA A 347 -13.84 18.63 16.74
N ALA A 348 -12.69 17.98 16.53
CA ALA A 348 -12.59 16.54 16.49
C ALA A 348 -12.37 15.97 17.91
N GLY A 349 -13.23 15.03 18.31
CA GLY A 349 -13.11 14.30 19.55
C GLY A 349 -11.93 13.31 19.58
N PRO A 350 -11.57 12.79 20.78
CA PRO A 350 -10.53 11.78 20.92
C PRO A 350 -10.79 10.55 20.06
N LEU A 351 -9.72 9.94 19.54
CA LEU A 351 -9.81 8.76 18.69
C LEU A 351 -10.38 7.56 19.45
N ARG A 352 -11.32 6.85 18.84
CA ARG A 352 -11.94 5.65 19.42
C ARG A 352 -12.02 4.54 18.39
N ARG A 353 -11.82 3.31 18.82
CA ARG A 353 -12.14 2.13 18.01
C ARG A 353 -13.54 1.69 18.35
N GLU A 354 -14.35 1.52 17.33
CA GLU A 354 -15.73 1.04 17.46
C GLU A 354 -15.79 -0.37 16.91
N ASN A 355 -16.46 -1.27 17.64
CA ASN A 355 -16.76 -2.59 17.12
C ASN A 355 -17.89 -2.45 16.09
N ASN A 356 -17.52 -2.06 14.87
CA ASN A 356 -18.44 -1.95 13.75
C ASN A 356 -19.15 -3.29 13.54
N LYS A 357 -20.47 -3.26 13.42
CA LYS A 357 -21.23 -4.36 12.82
C LYS A 357 -21.31 -4.10 11.32
N SER A 358 -20.97 -5.11 10.53
CA SER A 358 -21.19 -5.09 9.08
C SER A 358 -22.70 -5.27 8.82
N ASP A 359 -23.44 -4.16 8.88
CA ASP A 359 -24.89 -4.13 8.66
C ASP A 359 -25.23 -3.60 7.24
N TYR A 360 -24.23 -3.55 6.35
CA TYR A 360 -24.40 -3.07 4.98
C TYR A 360 -25.28 -3.99 4.13
N ALA A 361 -26.00 -3.37 3.21
CA ALA A 361 -26.90 -4.03 2.28
C ALA A 361 -27.06 -3.15 1.02
N GLY A 362 -27.30 -3.77 -0.13
CA GLY A 362 -27.52 -3.06 -1.37
C GLY A 362 -26.24 -2.65 -2.10
N LEU A 363 -26.42 -1.77 -3.09
CA LEU A 363 -25.38 -1.34 -4.01
C LEU A 363 -24.72 -0.05 -3.51
N SER A 364 -23.40 -0.07 -3.40
CA SER A 364 -22.58 1.12 -3.29
C SER A 364 -21.71 1.25 -4.54
N LEU A 365 -21.86 2.37 -5.25
CA LEU A 365 -21.22 2.61 -6.54
C LEU A 365 -20.29 3.83 -6.45
N TYR A 366 -19.07 3.68 -6.94
CA TYR A 366 -18.00 4.69 -6.92
C TYR A 366 -17.37 4.83 -8.31
N PRO A 367 -18.06 5.48 -9.29
CA PRO A 367 -17.61 5.57 -10.67
C PRO A 367 -16.27 6.26 -10.88
N GLY A 368 -15.96 7.28 -10.06
CA GLY A 368 -14.72 8.05 -10.13
C GLY A 368 -13.52 7.24 -9.67
N SER A 369 -13.64 6.58 -8.52
CA SER A 369 -12.61 5.75 -7.91
C SER A 369 -12.49 4.37 -8.53
N GLY A 370 -13.57 3.88 -9.12
CA GLY A 370 -13.63 2.66 -9.88
C GLY A 370 -14.02 1.41 -9.09
N TYR A 371 -15.12 1.47 -8.33
CA TYR A 371 -15.62 0.33 -7.56
C TYR A 371 -17.14 0.19 -7.62
N ALA A 372 -17.63 -1.05 -7.58
CA ALA A 372 -18.98 -1.36 -7.12
C ALA A 372 -18.91 -2.43 -6.03
N ILE A 373 -19.66 -2.22 -4.95
CA ILE A 373 -19.79 -3.17 -3.84
C ILE A 373 -21.27 -3.50 -3.72
N TRP A 374 -21.58 -4.78 -3.89
CA TRP A 374 -22.95 -5.30 -3.81
C TRP A 374 -23.07 -6.26 -2.64
N TRP A 375 -23.90 -5.87 -1.66
CA TRP A 375 -24.28 -6.72 -0.54
C TRP A 375 -25.69 -7.25 -0.74
N TYR A 376 -25.86 -8.57 -0.66
CA TYR A 376 -27.14 -9.24 -0.84
C TYR A 376 -27.42 -10.27 0.27
N PRO A 377 -28.66 -10.41 0.77
CA PRO A 377 -29.85 -9.62 0.43
C PRO A 377 -29.76 -8.15 0.88
N THR A 378 -30.59 -7.32 0.25
CA THR A 378 -30.76 -5.87 0.53
C THR A 378 -31.41 -5.61 1.89
N ASP A 379 -32.07 -6.63 2.47
CA ASP A 379 -32.64 -6.56 3.81
C ASP A 379 -31.53 -6.54 4.88
N GLN A 380 -31.51 -5.47 5.67
CA GLN A 380 -30.60 -5.28 6.78
C GLN A 380 -30.90 -6.20 7.99
N SER A 381 -32.13 -6.73 8.08
CA SER A 381 -32.54 -7.64 9.15
C SER A 381 -31.92 -9.04 9.03
N VAL A 382 -31.49 -9.40 7.82
CA VAL A 382 -30.87 -10.70 7.54
C VAL A 382 -29.52 -10.78 8.21
N ASN A 383 -29.26 -11.93 8.86
CA ASN A 383 -27.98 -12.23 9.49
C ASN A 383 -26.81 -11.91 8.54
N PRO A 384 -25.90 -10.98 8.89
CA PRO A 384 -24.80 -10.58 8.02
C PRO A 384 -23.95 -11.77 7.54
N LEU A 385 -23.72 -12.79 8.38
CA LEU A 385 -22.94 -13.99 8.01
C LEU A 385 -23.57 -14.82 6.87
N SER A 386 -24.87 -14.67 6.66
CA SER A 386 -25.61 -15.37 5.59
C SER A 386 -25.69 -14.57 4.28
N LYS A 387 -25.18 -13.33 4.27
CA LYS A 387 -25.13 -12.48 3.09
C LYS A 387 -24.01 -12.91 2.15
N SER A 388 -24.05 -12.38 0.93
CA SER A 388 -22.95 -12.39 -0.03
C SER A 388 -22.48 -10.97 -0.30
N GLN A 389 -21.17 -10.81 -0.50
CA GLN A 389 -20.55 -9.59 -0.99
C GLN A 389 -19.89 -9.88 -2.34
N LEU A 390 -20.28 -9.12 -3.36
CA LEU A 390 -19.59 -9.03 -4.63
C LEU A 390 -18.89 -7.68 -4.70
N VAL A 391 -17.59 -7.69 -4.97
CA VAL A 391 -16.84 -6.45 -5.24
C VAL A 391 -16.32 -6.50 -6.66
N THR A 392 -16.56 -5.44 -7.44
CA THR A 392 -15.99 -5.26 -8.77
C THR A 392 -15.13 -4.00 -8.80
N THR A 393 -14.00 -4.05 -9.51
CA THR A 393 -13.04 -2.93 -9.59
C THR A 393 -12.67 -2.59 -11.02
N TRP A 394 -12.58 -1.31 -11.32
CA TRP A 394 -11.98 -0.73 -12.54
C TRP A 394 -11.08 0.46 -12.20
N SER A 395 -10.56 0.47 -10.96
CA SER A 395 -9.78 1.56 -10.42
C SER A 395 -8.41 1.68 -11.09
N TYR A 396 -8.08 2.85 -11.64
CA TYR A 396 -6.83 3.09 -12.36
C TYR A 396 -6.34 4.54 -12.18
N PHE A 397 -5.41 4.74 -11.24
CA PHE A 397 -4.68 6.00 -11.05
C PHE A 397 -3.18 5.72 -11.10
N PRO A 398 -2.58 5.65 -12.30
CA PRO A 398 -1.17 5.31 -12.45
C PRO A 398 -0.30 6.34 -11.74
N GLY A 399 0.79 5.87 -11.13
CA GLY A 399 1.73 6.72 -10.39
C GLY A 399 1.50 6.73 -8.88
N LEU A 400 0.31 6.38 -8.39
CA LEU A 400 0.07 6.15 -6.96
C LEU A 400 0.57 4.76 -6.52
N GLY A 401 0.83 4.61 -5.22
CA GLY A 401 1.29 3.34 -4.62
C GLY A 401 0.23 2.24 -4.63
N HIS A 402 0.68 0.99 -4.45
CA HIS A 402 -0.18 -0.21 -4.24
C HIS A 402 -1.11 -0.59 -5.41
N LYS A 403 -0.94 0.04 -6.57
CA LYS A 403 -1.65 -0.33 -7.80
C LYS A 403 -1.12 -1.66 -8.37
N LEU A 404 -2.01 -2.64 -8.56
CA LEU A 404 -1.77 -3.85 -9.37
C LEU A 404 -2.49 -3.74 -10.72
N ALA A 405 -2.18 -4.62 -11.67
CA ALA A 405 -2.93 -4.74 -12.92
C ALA A 405 -4.13 -5.70 -12.73
N ASP A 406 -5.28 -5.14 -12.38
CA ASP A 406 -6.46 -5.87 -11.92
C ASP A 406 -7.79 -5.23 -12.35
N GLU A 407 -7.78 -4.29 -13.31
CA GLU A 407 -9.00 -3.65 -13.79
C GLU A 407 -9.96 -4.68 -14.40
N LEU A 408 -11.24 -4.58 -14.03
CA LEU A 408 -12.33 -5.52 -14.30
C LEU A 408 -12.35 -6.76 -13.38
N SER A 409 -11.48 -6.86 -12.38
CA SER A 409 -11.53 -7.97 -11.42
C SER A 409 -12.81 -7.97 -10.59
N ILE A 410 -13.23 -9.17 -10.18
CA ILE A 410 -14.31 -9.40 -9.23
C ILE A 410 -13.85 -10.21 -8.02
N LEU A 411 -14.47 -10.02 -6.87
CA LEU A 411 -14.26 -10.84 -5.68
C LEU A 411 -15.60 -11.31 -5.14
N ILE A 412 -15.69 -12.59 -4.81
CA ILE A 412 -16.92 -13.22 -4.32
C ILE A 412 -16.68 -13.73 -2.90
N TRP A 413 -17.38 -13.13 -1.94
CA TRP A 413 -17.50 -13.64 -0.58
C TRP A 413 -18.95 -14.04 -0.33
N ALA A 414 -19.18 -15.23 0.18
CA ALA A 414 -20.52 -15.68 0.52
C ALA A 414 -20.43 -16.80 1.55
N ASN A 415 -21.42 -16.87 2.44
CA ASN A 415 -21.54 -17.97 3.39
C ASN A 415 -20.27 -18.11 4.27
N GLU A 416 -19.72 -16.98 4.71
CA GLU A 416 -18.54 -16.86 5.58
C GLU A 416 -17.24 -17.39 4.96
N ARG A 417 -17.06 -17.26 3.65
CA ARG A 417 -15.82 -17.63 2.96
C ARG A 417 -15.58 -16.81 1.69
N ASN A 418 -14.30 -16.58 1.42
CA ASN A 418 -13.78 -16.11 0.13
C ASN A 418 -13.81 -17.27 -0.87
N TRP A 419 -14.54 -17.10 -1.97
CA TRP A 419 -14.60 -18.10 -3.03
C TRP A 419 -13.69 -17.73 -4.20
N ILE A 420 -13.86 -16.54 -4.75
CA ILE A 420 -13.05 -16.00 -5.86
C ILE A 420 -12.32 -14.76 -5.37
N THR A 421 -11.01 -14.71 -5.62
CA THR A 421 -10.15 -13.64 -5.13
C THR A 421 -8.96 -13.33 -6.06
N ASN A 422 -8.17 -12.33 -5.69
CA ASN A 422 -6.89 -11.98 -6.30
C ASN A 422 -5.74 -12.44 -5.36
N VAL A 423 -4.48 -12.26 -5.78
CA VAL A 423 -3.31 -12.68 -4.99
C VAL A 423 -3.21 -12.05 -3.59
N GLY A 424 -3.77 -10.85 -3.38
CA GLY A 424 -3.63 -10.08 -2.15
C GLY A 424 -2.24 -9.45 -1.97
N TYR A 425 -1.91 -9.05 -0.74
CA TYR A 425 -0.65 -8.37 -0.41
C TYR A 425 0.57 -9.28 -0.57
N TRP A 426 1.30 -9.16 -1.67
CA TRP A 426 2.56 -9.89 -1.86
C TRP A 426 3.74 -9.27 -1.09
N PRO A 427 4.55 -10.00 -0.30
CA PRO A 427 5.64 -9.39 0.47
C PRO A 427 6.66 -8.62 -0.38
N TYR A 428 7.09 -7.45 0.10
CA TYR A 428 8.15 -6.68 -0.54
C TYR A 428 9.48 -7.45 -0.56
N GLY A 429 10.23 -7.30 -1.64
CA GLY A 429 11.51 -7.98 -1.84
C GLY A 429 11.40 -9.45 -2.28
N HIS A 430 10.20 -10.04 -2.29
CA HIS A 430 10.01 -11.39 -2.79
C HIS A 430 10.21 -11.47 -4.32
N PRO A 431 10.94 -12.46 -4.87
CA PRO A 431 11.24 -12.54 -6.31
C PRO A 431 10.02 -12.54 -7.23
N LEU A 432 8.90 -13.11 -6.75
CA LEU A 432 7.65 -13.23 -7.52
C LEU A 432 6.72 -12.02 -7.41
N ARG A 433 7.05 -10.98 -6.62
CA ARG A 433 6.16 -9.82 -6.42
C ARG A 433 5.78 -9.14 -7.73
N LEU A 434 6.73 -8.97 -8.65
CA LEU A 434 6.45 -8.33 -9.95
C LEU A 434 5.43 -9.11 -10.79
N LYS A 435 5.47 -10.45 -10.73
CA LYS A 435 4.48 -11.31 -11.39
C LYS A 435 3.12 -11.21 -10.70
N ALA A 436 3.09 -11.20 -9.37
CA ALA A 436 1.87 -11.03 -8.58
C ALA A 436 1.16 -9.69 -8.82
N GLU A 437 1.92 -8.60 -9.05
CA GLU A 437 1.38 -7.29 -9.41
C GLU A 437 0.95 -7.16 -10.87
N SER A 438 1.22 -8.18 -11.70
CA SER A 438 0.81 -8.22 -13.11
C SER A 438 -0.57 -8.85 -13.26
N TRP A 439 -1.11 -8.81 -14.47
CA TRP A 439 -2.48 -9.25 -14.77
C TRP A 439 -2.79 -10.67 -14.30
N ASP A 440 -1.81 -11.57 -14.39
CA ASP A 440 -1.89 -12.97 -13.95
C ASP A 440 -2.21 -13.14 -12.44
N GLY A 441 -1.92 -12.13 -11.61
CA GLY A 441 -2.25 -12.13 -10.18
C GLY A 441 -3.71 -11.81 -9.86
N SER A 442 -4.54 -11.62 -10.89
CA SER A 442 -5.95 -11.25 -10.74
C SER A 442 -6.84 -12.09 -11.65
N ASN A 443 -8.16 -11.86 -11.56
CA ASN A 443 -9.13 -12.39 -12.52
C ASN A 443 -9.53 -11.39 -13.62
N ALA A 444 -8.74 -10.35 -13.82
CA ALA A 444 -8.90 -9.43 -14.94
C ALA A 444 -8.54 -10.12 -16.28
N PRO A 445 -9.37 -9.95 -17.32
CA PRO A 445 -9.07 -10.47 -18.65
C PRO A 445 -7.99 -9.61 -19.33
N HIS A 446 -6.96 -10.26 -19.88
CA HIS A 446 -5.78 -9.57 -20.41
C HIS A 446 -5.12 -10.30 -21.58
N LEU A 447 -4.25 -9.62 -22.32
CA LEU A 447 -3.41 -10.27 -23.34
C LEU A 447 -2.31 -11.09 -22.66
N ILE A 448 -2.01 -12.28 -23.18
CA ILE A 448 -0.79 -13.01 -22.80
C ILE A 448 0.39 -12.10 -23.19
N ASP A 449 1.22 -11.72 -22.21
CA ASP A 449 2.32 -10.73 -22.31
C ASP A 449 1.94 -9.24 -22.15
N GLU A 450 0.72 -8.91 -21.73
CA GLU A 450 0.39 -7.52 -21.40
C GLU A 450 1.24 -7.02 -20.23
N ASN A 451 1.96 -5.90 -20.43
CA ASN A 451 2.73 -5.28 -19.36
C ASN A 451 1.79 -4.70 -18.29
N LYS A 452 2.09 -4.89 -16.99
CA LYS A 452 1.29 -4.32 -15.89
C LYS A 452 1.19 -2.79 -15.93
N SER A 453 2.14 -2.12 -16.59
CA SER A 453 2.20 -0.67 -16.78
C SER A 453 1.70 -0.24 -18.17
N SER A 454 0.99 -1.10 -18.90
CA SER A 454 0.38 -0.75 -20.20
C SER A 454 -0.52 0.49 -20.06
N ILE A 455 -0.46 1.39 -21.06
CA ILE A 455 -1.40 2.52 -21.11
C ILE A 455 -2.80 1.97 -21.33
N ARG A 456 -3.73 2.37 -20.45
CA ARG A 456 -5.10 1.87 -20.47
C ARG A 456 -6.07 2.86 -19.83
N THR A 457 -7.36 2.60 -20.05
CA THR A 457 -8.47 3.24 -19.34
C THR A 457 -9.48 2.17 -18.95
N ALA A 458 -10.18 2.37 -17.84
CA ALA A 458 -11.25 1.49 -17.42
C ALA A 458 -12.40 2.31 -16.81
N ARG A 459 -13.64 1.90 -17.07
CA ARG A 459 -14.84 2.55 -16.56
C ARG A 459 -16.02 1.59 -16.50
N SER A 460 -16.94 1.83 -15.58
CA SER A 460 -18.30 1.28 -15.65
C SER A 460 -19.17 2.10 -16.61
N THR A 461 -20.20 1.49 -17.17
CA THR A 461 -21.07 2.14 -18.18
C THR A 461 -22.55 2.03 -17.88
N LYS A 462 -23.01 0.87 -17.41
CA LYS A 462 -24.41 0.61 -17.09
C LYS A 462 -24.51 -0.26 -15.85
N PHE A 463 -25.56 -0.08 -15.06
CA PHE A 463 -25.96 -1.03 -14.02
C PHE A 463 -27.48 -1.22 -14.01
N ALA A 464 -27.93 -2.29 -13.37
CA ALA A 464 -29.33 -2.52 -13.03
C ALA A 464 -29.38 -3.34 -11.74
N VAL A 465 -30.34 -3.04 -10.87
CA VAL A 465 -30.45 -3.74 -9.58
C VAL A 465 -31.88 -3.75 -9.03
N ASN A 466 -32.27 -4.88 -8.43
CA ASN A 466 -33.47 -5.04 -7.60
C ASN A 466 -33.20 -6.06 -6.48
N ASP A 467 -34.25 -6.56 -5.82
CA ASP A 467 -34.12 -7.52 -4.71
C ASP A 467 -33.81 -8.97 -5.16
N GLU A 468 -33.59 -9.22 -6.46
CA GLU A 468 -33.27 -10.53 -7.01
C GLU A 468 -31.99 -10.51 -7.85
N ILE A 469 -31.71 -9.42 -8.56
CA ILE A 469 -30.65 -9.33 -9.56
C ILE A 469 -29.83 -8.07 -9.35
N PHE A 470 -28.52 -8.22 -9.49
CA PHE A 470 -27.57 -7.14 -9.71
C PHE A 470 -26.86 -7.35 -11.05
N TYR A 471 -26.71 -6.27 -11.82
CA TYR A 471 -26.00 -6.24 -13.10
C TYR A 471 -25.07 -5.02 -13.13
N ILE A 472 -23.85 -5.19 -13.62
CA ILE A 472 -22.94 -4.10 -13.96
C ILE A 472 -22.15 -4.40 -15.24
N LYS A 473 -22.02 -3.39 -16.10
CA LYS A 473 -21.19 -3.42 -17.31
C LYS A 473 -19.98 -2.52 -17.16
N MET A 474 -18.80 -3.09 -17.37
CA MET A 474 -17.52 -2.41 -17.31
C MET A 474 -16.76 -2.57 -18.64
N ILE A 475 -15.95 -1.58 -18.99
CA ILE A 475 -15.14 -1.57 -20.22
C ILE A 475 -13.72 -1.18 -19.85
N ARG A 476 -12.75 -1.90 -20.41
CA ARG A 476 -11.33 -1.56 -20.38
C ARG A 476 -10.82 -1.40 -21.81
N ASN A 477 -10.18 -0.27 -22.09
CA ASN A 477 -9.37 -0.10 -23.30
C ASN A 477 -7.90 -0.26 -22.89
N GLY A 478 -7.25 -1.29 -23.40
CA GLY A 478 -5.85 -1.60 -23.20
C GLY A 478 -4.95 -1.07 -24.32
N PRO A 479 -3.70 -1.56 -24.39
CA PRO A 479 -2.76 -1.18 -25.44
C PRO A 479 -3.20 -1.74 -26.80
N GLU A 480 -2.67 -1.14 -27.88
CA GLU A 480 -2.78 -1.70 -29.25
C GLU A 480 -4.24 -1.98 -29.69
N ASN A 481 -5.17 -1.10 -29.35
CA ASN A 481 -6.61 -1.22 -29.63
C ASN A 481 -7.31 -2.43 -28.99
N PHE A 482 -6.68 -3.11 -28.03
CA PHE A 482 -7.35 -4.15 -27.26
C PHE A 482 -8.45 -3.55 -26.40
N MET A 483 -9.67 -4.08 -26.50
CA MET A 483 -10.79 -3.70 -25.67
C MET A 483 -11.42 -4.95 -25.06
N VAL A 484 -11.78 -4.85 -23.78
CA VAL A 484 -12.59 -5.88 -23.10
C VAL A 484 -13.79 -5.22 -22.47
N GLN A 485 -14.95 -5.79 -22.73
CA GLN A 485 -16.19 -5.49 -22.05
C GLN A 485 -16.52 -6.66 -21.12
N ARG A 486 -16.67 -6.37 -19.82
CA ARG A 486 -17.10 -7.34 -18.81
C ARG A 486 -18.48 -6.99 -18.28
N GLU A 487 -19.42 -7.92 -18.39
CA GLU A 487 -20.74 -7.86 -17.76
C GLU A 487 -20.75 -8.83 -16.58
N VAL A 488 -21.11 -8.34 -15.40
CA VAL A 488 -21.20 -9.13 -14.17
C VAL A 488 -22.64 -9.11 -13.70
N ILE A 489 -23.20 -10.29 -13.49
CA ILE A 489 -24.56 -10.49 -13.01
C ILE A 489 -24.50 -11.33 -11.74
N GLN A 490 -25.27 -10.94 -10.73
CA GLN A 490 -25.55 -11.77 -9.57
C GLN A 490 -27.06 -12.01 -9.51
N ILE A 491 -27.46 -13.27 -9.33
CA ILE A 491 -28.86 -13.68 -9.09
C ILE A 491 -28.93 -14.23 -7.67
N GLU A 492 -29.74 -13.57 -6.86
CA GLU A 492 -29.85 -13.76 -5.43
C GLU A 492 -28.47 -13.80 -4.75
N LYS A 493 -28.26 -14.70 -3.78
CA LYS A 493 -26.98 -14.86 -3.06
C LYS A 493 -26.07 -15.95 -3.62
N ASN A 494 -26.52 -16.69 -4.64
CA ASN A 494 -25.94 -17.99 -4.99
C ASN A 494 -25.35 -18.08 -6.39
N ILE A 495 -25.77 -17.24 -7.34
CA ILE A 495 -25.36 -17.38 -8.74
C ILE A 495 -24.67 -16.10 -9.19
N TRP A 496 -23.48 -16.25 -9.76
CA TRP A 496 -22.74 -15.18 -10.43
C TRP A 496 -22.45 -15.58 -11.86
N ILE A 497 -22.70 -14.66 -12.80
CA ILE A 497 -22.44 -14.84 -14.21
C ILE A 497 -21.50 -13.71 -14.64
N VAL A 498 -20.39 -14.07 -15.28
CA VAL A 498 -19.43 -13.11 -15.83
C VAL A 498 -19.29 -13.38 -17.32
N LEU A 499 -19.60 -12.37 -18.13
CA LEU A 499 -19.42 -12.40 -19.57
C LEU A 499 -18.34 -11.41 -19.97
N ASP A 500 -17.26 -11.92 -20.54
CA ASP A 500 -16.22 -11.14 -21.19
C ASP A 500 -16.45 -11.16 -22.70
N LYS A 501 -16.41 -9.99 -23.32
CA LYS A 501 -16.37 -9.82 -24.77
C LYS A 501 -15.07 -9.13 -25.15
N PHE A 502 -14.37 -9.69 -26.11
CA PHE A 502 -13.07 -9.22 -26.57
C PHE A 502 -13.22 -8.53 -27.91
N ASP A 503 -12.49 -7.43 -28.10
CA ASP A 503 -12.37 -6.78 -29.39
C ASP A 503 -10.91 -6.34 -29.59
N ASN A 504 -10.38 -6.64 -30.77
CA ASN A 504 -9.08 -6.15 -31.20
C ASN A 504 -8.99 -6.16 -32.73
N SER A 505 -8.33 -5.14 -33.27
CA SER A 505 -8.02 -5.04 -34.70
C SER A 505 -7.19 -6.21 -35.25
N ILE A 506 -6.43 -6.91 -34.40
CA ILE A 506 -5.61 -8.06 -34.76
C ILE A 506 -5.90 -9.20 -33.77
N PRO A 507 -6.04 -10.45 -34.24
CA PRO A 507 -6.11 -11.65 -33.40
C PRO A 507 -4.98 -11.72 -32.38
N ARG A 508 -5.31 -11.83 -31.09
CA ARG A 508 -4.34 -11.94 -30.00
C ARG A 508 -4.84 -12.89 -28.92
N ASN A 509 -3.92 -13.66 -28.34
CA ASN A 509 -4.26 -14.56 -27.26
C ASN A 509 -4.52 -13.81 -25.96
N THR A 510 -5.59 -14.19 -25.27
CA THR A 510 -6.02 -13.66 -23.98
C THR A 510 -5.98 -14.74 -22.90
N ARG A 511 -5.95 -14.29 -21.64
CA ARG A 511 -6.04 -15.14 -20.47
C ARG A 511 -6.94 -14.52 -19.41
N THR A 512 -7.69 -15.37 -18.72
CA THR A 512 -8.42 -15.03 -17.48
C THR A 512 -8.16 -16.12 -16.45
N ASN A 513 -7.74 -15.74 -15.24
CA ASN A 513 -7.46 -16.65 -14.13
C ASN A 513 -8.54 -16.53 -13.05
N TRP A 514 -9.28 -17.60 -12.76
CA TRP A 514 -10.25 -17.63 -11.65
C TRP A 514 -9.62 -18.32 -10.45
N THR A 515 -9.06 -17.52 -9.55
CA THR A 515 -8.31 -18.01 -8.37
C THR A 515 -9.23 -18.20 -7.17
N PHE A 516 -9.20 -19.42 -6.63
CA PHE A 516 -9.92 -19.80 -5.42
C PHE A 516 -9.07 -19.61 -4.18
N PHE A 517 -9.69 -19.47 -3.00
CA PHE A 517 -8.95 -19.38 -1.74
C PHE A 517 -8.18 -20.70 -1.46
N PRO A 518 -6.95 -20.66 -0.89
CA PRO A 518 -6.06 -21.83 -0.75
C PRO A 518 -6.63 -23.05 -0.01
N ASP A 519 -7.58 -22.85 0.90
CA ASP A 519 -8.19 -23.94 1.67
C ASP A 519 -9.29 -24.69 0.89
N LEU A 520 -9.64 -24.21 -0.32
CA LEU A 520 -10.64 -24.84 -1.18
C LEU A 520 -10.02 -25.89 -2.08
N ILE A 521 -10.70 -27.03 -2.15
CA ILE A 521 -10.30 -28.13 -3.00
C ILE A 521 -11.07 -28.05 -4.33
N LEU A 522 -10.36 -27.85 -5.43
CA LEU A 522 -10.94 -27.77 -6.78
C LEU A 522 -10.84 -29.12 -7.51
N ARG A 523 -11.92 -29.50 -8.20
CA ARG A 523 -12.02 -30.72 -9.03
C ARG A 523 -12.65 -30.41 -10.37
N LYS A 524 -12.25 -31.13 -11.42
CA LYS A 524 -13.01 -31.16 -12.68
C LYS A 524 -14.33 -31.89 -12.43
N GLY A 525 -15.39 -31.37 -13.05
CA GLY A 525 -16.69 -32.02 -13.10
C GLY A 525 -16.81 -32.98 -14.29
N ASP A 526 -18.01 -33.53 -14.48
CA ASP A 526 -18.29 -34.51 -15.54
C ASP A 526 -18.49 -33.87 -16.92
N GLU A 527 -18.85 -32.58 -16.97
CA GLU A 527 -18.94 -31.82 -18.23
C GLU A 527 -17.61 -31.13 -18.56
N ILE A 528 -17.32 -30.94 -19.86
CA ILE A 528 -16.18 -30.13 -20.29
C ILE A 528 -16.25 -28.73 -19.69
N ASN A 529 -15.11 -28.25 -19.16
CA ASN A 529 -14.99 -26.95 -18.52
C ASN A 529 -15.97 -26.73 -17.34
N SER A 530 -16.39 -27.81 -16.69
CA SER A 530 -17.10 -27.76 -15.41
C SER A 530 -16.14 -28.10 -14.27
N PHE A 531 -16.33 -27.45 -13.12
CA PHE A 531 -15.47 -27.59 -11.95
C PHE A 531 -16.29 -27.48 -10.67
N VAL A 532 -15.79 -28.07 -9.58
CA VAL A 532 -16.39 -27.98 -8.25
C VAL A 532 -15.29 -27.65 -7.24
N ALA A 533 -15.38 -26.47 -6.63
CA ALA A 533 -14.57 -26.07 -5.48
C ALA A 533 -15.32 -26.42 -4.19
N THR A 534 -14.66 -27.07 -3.24
CA THR A 534 -15.30 -27.57 -2.01
C THR A 534 -14.61 -27.04 -0.76
N ASP A 535 -15.43 -26.60 0.20
CA ASP A 535 -15.06 -26.36 1.58
C ASP A 535 -15.45 -27.59 2.41
N VAL A 536 -14.45 -28.43 2.70
CA VAL A 536 -14.65 -29.69 3.44
C VAL A 536 -15.09 -29.43 4.89
N GLN A 537 -14.71 -28.29 5.48
CA GLN A 537 -15.03 -27.99 6.88
C GLN A 537 -16.47 -27.53 7.03
N LYS A 538 -16.95 -26.65 6.14
CA LYS A 538 -18.31 -26.10 6.21
C LYS A 538 -19.33 -26.86 5.36
N ASN A 539 -18.92 -27.90 4.63
CA ASN A 539 -19.78 -28.65 3.67
C ASN A 539 -20.48 -27.74 2.67
N LYS A 540 -19.74 -26.81 2.07
CA LYS A 540 -20.23 -25.87 1.05
C LYS A 540 -19.43 -26.07 -0.22
N SER A 541 -20.04 -25.86 -1.37
CA SER A 541 -19.36 -26.01 -2.66
C SER A 541 -19.72 -24.91 -3.63
N MET A 542 -18.78 -24.52 -4.47
CA MET A 542 -19.01 -23.66 -5.61
C MET A 542 -18.79 -24.45 -6.89
N ILE A 543 -19.85 -24.58 -7.69
CA ILE A 543 -19.80 -25.11 -9.04
C ILE A 543 -19.35 -23.98 -9.96
N SER A 544 -18.47 -24.29 -10.92
CA SER A 544 -18.02 -23.33 -11.93
C SER A 544 -18.18 -23.96 -13.30
N VAL A 545 -18.83 -23.26 -14.23
CA VAL A 545 -18.97 -23.69 -15.62
C VAL A 545 -18.43 -22.59 -16.52
N ILE A 546 -17.46 -22.93 -17.37
CA ILE A 546 -16.84 -22.02 -18.33
C ILE A 546 -17.26 -22.39 -19.75
N LYS A 547 -17.70 -21.39 -20.53
CA LYS A 547 -17.97 -21.52 -21.97
C LYS A 547 -17.17 -20.46 -22.72
N THR A 548 -16.67 -20.79 -23.91
CA THR A 548 -16.03 -19.84 -24.83
C THR A 548 -16.60 -20.06 -26.23
N SER A 549 -16.54 -19.06 -27.10
CA SER A 549 -17.05 -19.19 -28.48
C SER A 549 -16.35 -20.29 -29.29
N SER A 550 -15.08 -20.57 -29.00
CA SER A 550 -14.25 -21.60 -29.63
C SER A 550 -14.21 -22.95 -28.89
N ASN A 551 -14.90 -23.08 -27.75
CA ASN A 551 -14.84 -24.26 -26.87
C ASN A 551 -13.41 -24.63 -26.40
N ASN A 552 -12.57 -23.63 -26.12
CA ASN A 552 -11.22 -23.85 -25.58
C ASN A 552 -11.30 -24.54 -24.20
N GLU A 553 -10.41 -25.50 -23.95
CA GLU A 553 -10.35 -26.18 -22.65
C GLU A 553 -9.74 -25.26 -21.59
N ALA A 554 -10.42 -25.16 -20.44
CA ALA A 554 -9.90 -24.50 -19.25
C ALA A 554 -9.05 -25.48 -18.43
N SER A 555 -7.93 -25.01 -17.92
CA SER A 555 -6.97 -25.82 -17.15
C SER A 555 -7.01 -25.45 -15.66
N ILE A 556 -6.63 -26.41 -14.79
CA ILE A 556 -6.40 -26.14 -13.37
C ILE A 556 -4.90 -25.97 -13.16
N LEU A 557 -4.49 -24.83 -12.62
CA LEU A 557 -3.13 -24.55 -12.18
C LEU A 557 -3.10 -24.32 -10.67
N SER A 558 -1.96 -24.59 -10.04
CA SER A 558 -1.77 -24.35 -8.61
C SER A 558 -0.31 -24.09 -8.27
N GLY A 559 -0.02 -22.92 -7.72
CA GLY A 559 1.34 -22.52 -7.35
C GLY A 559 2.31 -22.45 -8.54
N ASN A 560 1.83 -22.14 -9.74
CA ASN A 560 2.66 -22.09 -10.93
C ASN A 560 3.43 -20.77 -11.01
N VAL A 561 4.73 -20.83 -11.30
CA VAL A 561 5.59 -19.63 -11.46
C VAL A 561 5.61 -19.15 -12.91
N ASP A 562 5.52 -20.06 -13.87
CA ASP A 562 5.50 -19.78 -15.31
C ASP A 562 4.61 -20.81 -16.06
N PRO A 563 3.46 -20.40 -16.62
CA PRO A 563 2.83 -19.10 -16.41
C PRO A 563 2.54 -18.86 -14.93
N PHE A 564 2.54 -17.59 -14.50
CA PHE A 564 2.20 -17.26 -13.12
C PHE A 564 0.69 -17.49 -12.92
N ALA A 565 0.31 -18.38 -12.00
CA ALA A 565 -1.10 -18.67 -11.72
C ALA A 565 -1.25 -19.45 -10.41
N GLY A 566 -2.41 -19.33 -9.75
CA GLY A 566 -2.73 -20.14 -8.57
C GLY A 566 -1.92 -19.78 -7.33
N TRP A 567 -1.90 -18.50 -6.97
CA TRP A 567 -1.28 -18.03 -5.72
C TRP A 567 -2.21 -17.10 -4.97
N VAL A 568 -2.22 -17.20 -3.66
CA VAL A 568 -2.86 -16.25 -2.74
C VAL A 568 -1.95 -16.07 -1.54
N VAL A 569 -1.85 -14.87 -1.00
CA VAL A 569 -1.07 -14.60 0.20
C VAL A 569 -1.96 -14.73 1.42
N ILE A 570 -1.60 -15.63 2.33
CA ILE A 570 -2.21 -15.76 3.65
C ILE A 570 -1.19 -15.36 4.69
N ASP A 571 -1.52 -14.37 5.52
CA ASP A 571 -0.68 -13.92 6.64
C ASP A 571 0.77 -13.61 6.20
N GLU A 572 0.90 -12.82 5.13
CA GLU A 572 2.18 -12.45 4.50
C GLU A 572 2.98 -13.63 3.90
N THR A 573 2.39 -14.82 3.84
CA THR A 573 3.00 -16.01 3.23
C THR A 573 2.31 -16.35 1.90
N PRO A 574 3.02 -16.30 0.76
CA PRO A 574 2.47 -16.79 -0.51
C PRO A 574 2.17 -18.29 -0.44
N MET A 575 0.92 -18.66 -0.67
CA MET A 575 0.45 -20.04 -0.66
C MET A 575 -0.04 -20.45 -2.05
N PRO A 576 0.26 -21.69 -2.50
CA PRO A 576 -0.39 -22.26 -3.67
C PRO A 576 -1.92 -22.28 -3.48
N ALA A 577 -2.62 -21.87 -4.51
CA ALA A 577 -4.07 -21.82 -4.57
C ALA A 577 -4.55 -22.48 -5.87
N ASN A 578 -5.76 -23.03 -5.89
CA ASN A 578 -6.32 -23.57 -7.13
C ASN A 578 -6.83 -22.43 -8.01
N THR A 579 -6.47 -22.45 -9.30
CA THR A 579 -6.92 -21.48 -10.30
C THR A 579 -7.48 -22.22 -11.51
N ILE A 580 -8.64 -21.78 -12.01
CA ILE A 580 -9.08 -22.14 -13.36
C ILE A 580 -8.51 -21.10 -14.33
N THR A 581 -7.60 -21.53 -15.20
CA THR A 581 -7.03 -20.68 -16.25
C THR A 581 -7.75 -20.95 -17.56
N VAL A 582 -8.31 -19.89 -18.13
CA VAL A 582 -9.02 -19.92 -19.41
C VAL A 582 -8.18 -19.18 -20.44
N HIS A 583 -7.86 -19.88 -21.52
CA HIS A 583 -7.18 -19.31 -22.68
C HIS A 583 -8.21 -18.99 -23.76
N SER A 584 -8.11 -17.79 -24.33
CA SER A 584 -8.92 -17.38 -25.48
C SER A 584 -8.06 -16.64 -26.52
N SER A 585 -8.70 -16.26 -27.61
CA SER A 585 -8.22 -15.32 -28.62
C SER A 585 -9.15 -14.11 -28.67
N THR A 586 -8.72 -12.96 -29.15
CA THR A 586 -9.64 -11.86 -29.51
C THR A 586 -10.48 -12.19 -30.75
N GLU A 587 -10.16 -13.27 -31.46
CA GLU A 587 -11.08 -13.90 -32.41
C GLU A 587 -12.19 -14.69 -31.72
N ASP A 588 -11.99 -15.05 -30.44
CA ASP A 588 -13.07 -15.56 -29.63
C ASP A 588 -13.92 -14.37 -29.19
N ASP A 589 -15.09 -14.20 -29.82
CA ASP A 589 -16.01 -13.10 -29.53
C ASP A 589 -16.33 -12.94 -28.02
N TRP A 590 -16.38 -14.05 -27.28
CA TRP A 590 -16.81 -14.06 -25.87
C TRP A 590 -16.31 -15.24 -25.04
N GLN A 591 -16.25 -15.00 -23.72
CA GLN A 591 -16.05 -15.98 -22.66
C GLN A 591 -17.13 -15.79 -21.57
N LEU A 592 -17.78 -16.88 -21.16
CA LEU A 592 -18.76 -16.91 -20.07
C LEU A 592 -18.22 -17.76 -18.91
N ALA A 593 -18.26 -17.21 -17.70
CA ALA A 593 -18.02 -17.95 -16.47
C ALA A 593 -19.28 -17.88 -15.58
N VAL A 594 -19.79 -19.04 -15.16
CA VAL A 594 -20.93 -19.14 -14.24
C VAL A 594 -20.48 -19.81 -12.95
N PHE A 595 -20.67 -19.13 -11.83
CA PHE A 595 -20.36 -19.62 -10.49
C PHE A 595 -21.65 -19.82 -9.71
N ILE A 596 -21.84 -21.00 -9.12
CA ILE A 596 -23.07 -21.37 -8.42
C ILE A 596 -22.70 -21.96 -7.06
N LEU A 597 -23.13 -21.30 -5.99
CA LEU A 597 -22.95 -21.76 -4.63
C LEU A 597 -24.02 -22.79 -4.27
N ASP A 598 -23.61 -24.03 -4.02
CA ASP A 598 -24.43 -25.07 -3.41
C ASP A 598 -24.07 -25.23 -1.93
N ASP A 599 -24.99 -24.79 -1.06
CA ASP A 599 -24.93 -24.91 0.39
C ASP A 599 -25.79 -26.06 0.97
N SER A 600 -26.37 -26.90 0.10
CA SER A 600 -27.32 -27.95 0.50
C SER A 600 -26.80 -29.37 0.22
N THR A 601 -25.95 -29.54 -0.79
CA THR A 601 -25.49 -30.85 -1.25
C THR A 601 -24.01 -31.05 -0.94
N ARG A 602 -23.66 -32.24 -0.46
CA ARG A 602 -22.26 -32.62 -0.25
C ARG A 602 -21.68 -33.29 -1.49
N TYR A 603 -20.43 -32.96 -1.81
CA TYR A 603 -19.63 -33.74 -2.75
C TYR A 603 -19.52 -35.21 -2.28
N PRO A 604 -19.58 -36.23 -3.16
CA PRO A 604 -19.63 -36.17 -4.64
C PRO A 604 -21.03 -36.05 -5.25
N ASN A 605 -22.10 -35.87 -4.46
CA ASN A 605 -23.49 -35.90 -4.96
C ASN A 605 -23.94 -34.59 -5.63
N ILE A 606 -23.01 -33.69 -5.93
CA ILE A 606 -23.33 -32.38 -6.51
C ILE A 606 -23.65 -32.58 -7.99
N VAL A 607 -24.85 -32.18 -8.38
CA VAL A 607 -25.27 -32.19 -9.78
C VAL A 607 -24.80 -30.90 -10.43
N ILE A 608 -24.04 -31.02 -11.51
CA ILE A 608 -23.58 -29.87 -12.28
C ILE A 608 -24.75 -29.41 -13.17
N PRO A 609 -25.22 -28.16 -13.02
CA PRO A 609 -26.29 -27.65 -13.85
C PRO A 609 -25.80 -27.43 -15.28
N THR A 610 -26.69 -27.66 -16.24
CA THR A 610 -26.38 -27.44 -17.65
C THR A 610 -26.50 -25.96 -17.97
N VAL A 611 -25.41 -25.36 -18.44
CA VAL A 611 -25.33 -23.96 -18.85
C VAL A 611 -25.29 -23.85 -20.36
N SER A 612 -26.20 -23.09 -20.95
CA SER A 612 -26.19 -22.72 -22.38
C SER A 612 -26.06 -21.22 -22.55
N PHE A 613 -25.41 -20.80 -23.63
CA PHE A 613 -25.22 -19.39 -23.97
C PHE A 613 -25.36 -19.19 -25.47
N PHE A 614 -26.10 -18.15 -25.85
CA PHE A 614 -26.33 -17.77 -27.24
C PHE A 614 -26.06 -16.29 -27.40
N ASN A 615 -24.99 -15.95 -28.12
CA ASN A 615 -24.72 -14.57 -28.53
C ASN A 615 -25.54 -14.27 -29.78
N LEU A 616 -26.64 -13.55 -29.65
CA LEU A 616 -27.59 -13.32 -30.75
C LEU A 616 -27.06 -12.26 -31.72
N THR A 617 -26.43 -11.21 -31.19
CA THR A 617 -25.77 -10.17 -32.00
C THR A 617 -24.51 -9.66 -31.31
N HIS A 618 -23.58 -9.13 -32.11
CA HIS A 618 -22.41 -8.39 -31.59
C HIS A 618 -22.85 -7.14 -30.80
N ASP A 619 -24.06 -6.65 -31.09
CA ASP A 619 -24.70 -5.44 -30.60
C ASP A 619 -25.39 -5.61 -29.24
N ASP A 620 -24.73 -6.34 -28.33
CA ASP A 620 -25.17 -6.39 -26.93
C ASP A 620 -26.53 -7.08 -26.72
N GLN A 621 -26.78 -8.16 -27.47
CA GLN A 621 -27.93 -9.05 -27.26
C GLN A 621 -27.47 -10.50 -27.10
N TRP A 622 -27.82 -11.10 -25.97
CA TRP A 622 -27.46 -12.48 -25.67
C TRP A 622 -28.48 -13.14 -24.75
N GLU A 623 -28.53 -14.45 -24.79
CA GLU A 623 -29.34 -15.29 -23.90
C GLU A 623 -28.45 -16.30 -23.18
N ALA A 624 -28.75 -16.56 -21.91
CA ALA A 624 -28.08 -17.58 -21.11
C ALA A 624 -29.12 -18.39 -20.35
N THR A 625 -28.95 -19.71 -20.27
CA THR A 625 -29.81 -20.58 -19.47
C THR A 625 -28.98 -21.42 -18.51
N ILE A 626 -29.52 -21.59 -17.29
CA ILE A 626 -28.97 -22.48 -16.26
C ILE A 626 -30.11 -23.43 -15.91
N THR A 627 -29.94 -24.71 -16.21
CA THR A 627 -30.98 -25.72 -16.00
C THR A 627 -30.53 -26.82 -15.06
N ASN A 628 -31.49 -27.49 -14.42
CA ASN A 628 -31.25 -28.56 -13.43
C ASN A 628 -30.50 -28.10 -12.18
N TYR A 629 -30.56 -26.82 -11.81
CA TYR A 629 -30.07 -26.36 -10.51
C TYR A 629 -31.17 -26.52 -9.46
N ARG A 630 -31.09 -27.56 -8.62
CA ARG A 630 -32.09 -27.84 -7.56
C ARG A 630 -33.56 -27.85 -8.06
N ASP A 631 -33.81 -28.41 -9.25
CA ASP A 631 -35.11 -28.37 -9.93
C ASP A 631 -35.61 -26.95 -10.33
N ILE A 632 -34.72 -25.95 -10.31
CA ILE A 632 -34.97 -24.58 -10.75
C ILE A 632 -34.20 -24.33 -12.05
N ASN A 633 -34.88 -23.71 -13.01
CA ASN A 633 -34.32 -23.26 -14.27
C ASN A 633 -34.32 -21.73 -14.32
N PHE A 634 -33.19 -21.15 -14.72
CA PHE A 634 -33.04 -19.72 -14.95
C PHE A 634 -32.81 -19.46 -16.44
N SER A 635 -33.52 -18.50 -17.00
CA SER A 635 -33.29 -17.98 -18.34
C SER A 635 -33.07 -16.49 -18.27
N LEU A 636 -31.91 -16.02 -18.74
CA LEU A 636 -31.58 -14.61 -18.85
C LEU A 636 -31.58 -14.21 -20.31
N SER A 637 -32.29 -13.14 -20.61
CA SER A 637 -32.25 -12.45 -21.91
C SER A 637 -31.79 -11.03 -21.68
N ARG A 638 -30.68 -10.67 -22.31
CA ARG A 638 -30.13 -9.32 -22.26
C ARG A 638 -30.34 -8.63 -23.61
N THR A 639 -30.86 -7.41 -23.57
CA THR A 639 -30.96 -6.52 -24.73
C THR A 639 -30.10 -5.27 -24.52
N LYS A 640 -30.14 -4.30 -25.44
CA LYS A 640 -29.42 -3.03 -25.28
C LYS A 640 -29.87 -2.20 -24.07
N GLU A 641 -31.15 -2.33 -23.70
CA GLU A 641 -31.81 -1.47 -22.71
C GLU A 641 -32.15 -2.16 -21.39
N GLN A 642 -32.29 -3.49 -21.40
CA GLN A 642 -32.76 -4.22 -20.23
C GLN A 642 -32.15 -5.62 -20.11
N ILE A 643 -32.21 -6.15 -18.90
CA ILE A 643 -31.99 -7.56 -18.60
C ILE A 643 -33.30 -8.17 -18.08
N HIS A 644 -33.66 -9.33 -18.61
CA HIS A 644 -34.86 -10.08 -18.24
C HIS A 644 -34.44 -11.44 -17.69
N LEU A 645 -34.82 -11.74 -16.46
CA LEU A 645 -34.69 -13.05 -15.84
C LEU A 645 -36.05 -13.72 -15.77
N VAL A 646 -36.10 -14.97 -16.19
CA VAL A 646 -37.21 -15.89 -15.95
C VAL A 646 -36.71 -17.01 -15.05
N THR A 647 -37.36 -17.20 -13.90
CA THR A 647 -37.08 -18.30 -12.98
C THR A 647 -38.26 -19.24 -12.96
N LYS A 648 -38.01 -20.53 -13.19
CA LYS A 648 -39.04 -21.56 -13.26
C LYS A 648 -38.67 -22.77 -12.41
N ASP A 649 -39.50 -23.08 -11.42
CA ASP A 649 -39.43 -24.32 -10.65
C ASP A 649 -40.68 -25.20 -10.94
N LYS A 650 -40.87 -26.31 -10.23
CA LYS A 650 -42.01 -27.24 -10.43
C LYS A 650 -43.39 -26.60 -10.16
N LEU A 651 -43.46 -25.56 -9.33
CA LEU A 651 -44.68 -24.97 -8.79
C LEU A 651 -44.80 -23.46 -9.06
N ASN A 652 -43.69 -22.77 -9.30
CA ASN A 652 -43.59 -21.33 -9.41
C ASN A 652 -42.92 -20.90 -10.71
N HIS A 653 -43.37 -19.74 -11.20
CA HIS A 653 -42.79 -19.03 -12.33
C HIS A 653 -42.70 -17.56 -11.93
N SER A 654 -41.51 -16.99 -11.95
CA SER A 654 -41.28 -15.56 -11.71
C SER A 654 -40.50 -14.93 -12.86
N GLU A 655 -40.78 -13.65 -13.10
CA GLU A 655 -40.12 -12.84 -14.13
C GLU A 655 -39.65 -11.53 -13.53
N SER A 656 -38.43 -11.13 -13.86
CA SER A 656 -37.76 -9.94 -13.34
C SER A 656 -37.18 -9.18 -14.53
N ILE A 657 -37.71 -8.00 -14.83
CA ILE A 657 -37.22 -7.14 -15.93
C ILE A 657 -36.64 -5.87 -15.32
N LEU A 658 -35.37 -5.60 -15.61
CA LEU A 658 -34.68 -4.41 -15.15
C LEU A 658 -34.14 -3.61 -16.33
N ASN A 659 -34.51 -2.33 -16.37
CA ASN A 659 -33.92 -1.37 -17.29
C ASN A 659 -32.54 -0.95 -16.79
N PHE A 660 -31.60 -0.77 -17.72
CA PHE A 660 -30.28 -0.27 -17.37
C PHE A 660 -30.30 1.22 -17.05
N ILE A 661 -29.49 1.59 -16.06
CA ILE A 661 -29.19 2.96 -15.70
C ILE A 661 -27.75 3.24 -16.15
N ASP A 662 -27.57 4.32 -16.89
CA ASP A 662 -26.23 4.76 -17.31
C ASP A 662 -25.42 5.25 -16.11
N ILE A 663 -24.14 4.89 -16.10
CA ILE A 663 -23.19 5.37 -15.11
C ILE A 663 -22.39 6.52 -15.74
N PRO A 664 -22.53 7.76 -15.23
CA PRO A 664 -21.74 8.88 -15.72
C PRO A 664 -20.25 8.59 -15.56
N TYR A 665 -19.45 8.90 -16.59
CA TYR A 665 -17.99 8.86 -16.48
C TYR A 665 -17.50 10.23 -16.00
N PRO A 666 -16.98 10.36 -14.76
CA PRO A 666 -16.55 11.64 -14.21
C PRO A 666 -15.17 12.05 -14.77
N LYS A 667 -15.13 12.31 -16.07
CA LYS A 667 -13.91 12.57 -16.85
C LYS A 667 -13.08 13.72 -16.28
N ASP A 668 -13.74 14.81 -15.89
CA ASP A 668 -13.07 16.01 -15.41
C ASP A 668 -12.44 15.79 -14.03
N GLU A 669 -13.13 15.09 -13.12
CA GLU A 669 -12.57 14.72 -11.81
C GLU A 669 -11.36 13.81 -11.96
N ILE A 670 -11.48 12.73 -12.76
CA ILE A 670 -10.37 11.79 -13.00
C ILE A 670 -9.19 12.52 -13.66
N SER A 671 -9.44 13.40 -14.63
CA SER A 671 -8.40 14.20 -15.26
C SER A 671 -7.70 15.14 -14.27
N ALA A 672 -8.46 15.80 -13.39
CA ALA A 672 -7.90 16.66 -12.36
C ALA A 672 -7.02 15.87 -11.36
N ILE A 673 -7.49 14.70 -10.91
CA ILE A 673 -6.70 13.81 -10.05
C ILE A 673 -5.41 13.38 -10.76
N ASN A 674 -5.49 12.93 -12.02
CA ASN A 674 -4.30 12.53 -12.77
C ASN A 674 -3.29 13.68 -12.95
N GLN A 675 -3.75 14.91 -13.15
CA GLN A 675 -2.88 16.09 -13.19
C GLN A 675 -2.21 16.36 -11.84
N LEU A 676 -2.95 16.19 -10.74
CA LEU A 676 -2.39 16.35 -9.39
C LEU A 676 -1.37 15.25 -9.07
N VAL A 677 -1.64 13.99 -9.45
CA VAL A 677 -0.68 12.88 -9.32
C VAL A 677 0.58 13.13 -10.15
N GLN A 678 0.42 13.64 -11.36
CA GLN A 678 1.56 14.02 -12.22
C GLN A 678 2.36 15.18 -11.61
N SER A 679 1.69 16.21 -11.06
CA SER A 679 2.37 17.31 -10.35
C SER A 679 3.10 16.82 -9.10
N ALA A 680 2.49 15.89 -8.35
CA ALA A 680 3.10 15.22 -7.21
C ALA A 680 4.35 14.42 -7.62
N TYR A 681 4.31 13.75 -8.78
CA TYR A 681 5.46 13.06 -9.35
C TYR A 681 6.60 14.04 -9.69
N GLU A 682 6.29 15.19 -10.29
CA GLU A 682 7.27 16.23 -10.63
C GLU A 682 7.87 16.91 -9.40
N LYS A 683 7.06 17.12 -8.35
CA LYS A 683 7.51 17.63 -7.03
C LYS A 683 8.36 16.62 -6.26
N SER A 684 8.21 15.32 -6.53
CA SER A 684 8.98 14.26 -5.89
C SER A 684 10.44 14.33 -6.32
N THR A 685 11.25 15.06 -5.56
CA THR A 685 12.71 15.08 -5.71
C THR A 685 13.39 13.95 -4.93
N ARG A 686 12.61 13.05 -4.31
CA ARG A 686 13.11 11.85 -3.60
C ARG A 686 13.89 10.97 -4.59
N ARG A 687 15.18 10.81 -4.34
CA ARG A 687 16.06 9.98 -5.17
C ARG A 687 16.33 8.66 -4.49
N VAL A 688 16.52 7.61 -5.29
CA VAL A 688 17.01 6.33 -4.77
C VAL A 688 18.44 6.55 -4.24
N PRO A 689 18.74 6.18 -2.98
CA PRO A 689 20.08 6.29 -2.44
C PRO A 689 21.01 5.31 -3.16
N LEU A 690 21.85 5.82 -4.07
CA LEU A 690 22.78 5.02 -4.87
C LEU A 690 24.11 4.78 -4.14
N ILE A 691 24.07 4.42 -2.86
CA ILE A 691 25.27 4.31 -1.99
C ILE A 691 26.28 3.33 -2.58
N SER A 692 25.86 2.13 -2.99
CA SER A 692 26.75 1.13 -3.60
C SER A 692 27.46 1.66 -4.85
N TYR A 693 26.72 2.38 -5.70
CA TYR A 693 27.29 3.03 -6.89
C TYR A 693 28.29 4.12 -6.50
N ARG A 694 27.95 5.02 -5.57
CA ARG A 694 28.87 6.08 -5.09
C ARG A 694 30.17 5.49 -4.56
N VAL A 695 30.09 4.42 -3.76
CA VAL A 695 31.25 3.71 -3.21
C VAL A 695 32.10 3.10 -4.33
N LYS A 696 31.48 2.32 -5.25
CA LYS A 696 32.18 1.69 -6.38
C LYS A 696 32.88 2.72 -7.28
N ILE A 697 32.19 3.80 -7.63
CA ILE A 697 32.75 4.89 -8.44
C ILE A 697 33.87 5.60 -7.69
N SER A 698 33.73 5.87 -6.38
CA SER A 698 34.79 6.49 -5.59
C SER A 698 36.07 5.65 -5.60
N TYR A 699 35.96 4.33 -5.41
CA TYR A 699 37.11 3.43 -5.49
C TYR A 699 37.72 3.39 -6.90
N LEU A 700 36.89 3.34 -7.94
CA LEU A 700 37.37 3.39 -9.32
C LEU A 700 38.15 4.67 -9.61
N LEU A 701 37.62 5.84 -9.21
CA LEU A 701 38.28 7.12 -9.42
C LEU A 701 39.60 7.22 -8.63
N LEU A 702 39.61 6.75 -7.39
CA LEU A 702 40.86 6.71 -6.60
C LEU A 702 41.91 5.80 -7.24
N ALA A 703 41.51 4.62 -7.73
CA ALA A 703 42.41 3.70 -8.42
C ALA A 703 42.94 4.30 -9.73
N LEU A 704 42.08 4.93 -10.53
CA LEU A 704 42.48 5.63 -11.76
C LEU A 704 43.43 6.79 -11.48
N PHE A 705 43.20 7.54 -10.41
CA PHE A 705 44.08 8.63 -10.01
C PHE A 705 45.46 8.13 -9.61
N VAL A 706 45.55 7.08 -8.78
CA VAL A 706 46.83 6.48 -8.39
C VAL A 706 47.58 5.93 -9.60
N LEU A 707 46.89 5.21 -10.49
CA LEU A 707 47.47 4.67 -11.72
C LEU A 707 47.99 5.79 -12.63
N GLN A 708 47.21 6.86 -12.80
CA GLN A 708 47.63 8.03 -13.57
C GLN A 708 48.89 8.68 -12.98
N GLU A 709 48.94 8.92 -11.67
CA GLU A 709 50.10 9.55 -11.05
C GLU A 709 51.34 8.67 -11.19
N PHE A 710 51.19 7.34 -11.08
CA PHE A 710 52.27 6.41 -11.38
C PHE A 710 52.74 6.51 -12.84
N CYS A 711 51.83 6.51 -13.81
CA CYS A 711 52.15 6.70 -15.23
C CYS A 711 52.86 8.03 -15.49
N LEU A 712 52.38 9.13 -14.90
CA LEU A 712 53.01 10.45 -15.01
C LEU A 712 54.44 10.45 -14.45
N LEU A 713 54.68 9.76 -13.32
CA LEU A 713 56.01 9.61 -12.74
C LEU A 713 56.97 8.85 -13.67
N VAL A 714 56.52 7.77 -14.31
CA VAL A 714 57.32 6.98 -15.26
C VAL A 714 57.61 7.78 -16.52
N VAL A 715 56.58 8.39 -17.12
CA VAL A 715 56.63 9.08 -18.41
C VAL A 715 57.42 10.40 -18.33
N ARG A 716 57.48 11.03 -17.15
CA ARG A 716 58.21 12.28 -16.90
C ARG A 716 59.69 12.21 -17.31
N LYS A 717 60.32 11.04 -17.31
CA LYS A 717 61.73 10.86 -17.71
C LYS A 717 61.95 10.96 -19.23
N TYR A 718 60.89 10.81 -20.03
CA TYR A 718 60.98 10.61 -21.48
C TYR A 718 60.40 11.77 -22.29
N PHE A 719 59.72 12.74 -21.66
CA PHE A 719 59.03 13.83 -22.35
C PHE A 719 59.70 15.19 -22.15
N ILE A 720 59.74 16.01 -23.21
CA ILE A 720 60.13 17.43 -23.14
C ILE A 720 59.08 18.19 -22.30
N ALA A 721 59.53 19.18 -21.52
CA ALA A 721 58.72 19.89 -20.52
C ALA A 721 57.38 20.45 -21.04
N ILE A 722 57.34 20.97 -22.28
CA ILE A 722 56.12 21.49 -22.90
C ILE A 722 55.09 20.38 -23.16
N THR A 723 55.54 19.24 -23.68
CA THR A 723 54.67 18.09 -23.96
C THR A 723 54.15 17.48 -22.66
N TYR A 724 54.99 17.39 -21.64
CA TYR A 724 54.59 16.95 -20.30
C TYR A 724 53.52 17.88 -19.68
N TYR A 725 53.65 19.20 -19.86
CA TYR A 725 52.63 20.16 -19.41
C TYR A 725 51.28 19.99 -20.14
N ARG A 726 51.30 19.79 -21.47
CA ARG A 726 50.08 19.54 -22.26
C ARG A 726 49.36 18.26 -21.83
N VAL A 727 50.10 17.19 -21.56
CA VAL A 727 49.52 15.93 -21.03
C VAL A 727 48.85 16.15 -19.68
N GLN A 728 49.47 16.93 -18.78
CA GLN A 728 48.85 17.25 -17.49
C GLN A 728 47.58 18.10 -17.63
N LEU A 729 47.56 19.06 -18.56
CA LEU A 729 46.37 19.86 -18.84
C LEU A 729 45.24 18.99 -19.42
N ALA A 730 45.55 18.09 -20.35
CA ALA A 730 44.57 17.15 -20.91
C ALA A 730 43.97 16.24 -19.83
N ILE A 731 44.79 15.77 -18.90
CA ILE A 731 44.35 15.01 -17.73
C ILE A 731 43.40 15.82 -16.84
N LEU A 732 43.71 17.09 -16.57
CA LEU A 732 42.82 17.95 -15.78
C LEU A 732 41.46 18.13 -16.47
N ILE A 733 41.46 18.35 -17.79
CA ILE A 733 40.23 18.46 -18.59
C ILE A 733 39.44 17.14 -18.55
N PHE A 734 40.14 16.00 -18.65
CA PHE A 734 39.51 14.68 -18.54
C PHE A 734 38.81 14.49 -17.19
N TRP A 735 39.45 14.82 -16.08
CA TRP A 735 38.83 14.73 -14.75
C TRP A 735 37.60 15.62 -14.63
N LEU A 736 37.68 16.86 -15.11
CA LEU A 736 36.54 17.77 -15.11
C LEU A 736 35.36 17.22 -15.95
N GLY A 737 35.65 16.68 -17.14
CA GLY A 737 34.65 16.03 -18.00
C GLY A 737 34.05 14.77 -17.38
N ALA A 738 34.87 13.92 -16.77
CA ALA A 738 34.42 12.71 -16.08
C ALA A 738 33.53 13.04 -14.87
N GLY A 739 33.89 14.06 -14.08
CA GLY A 739 33.07 14.54 -12.97
C GLY A 739 31.70 15.06 -13.43
N ALA A 740 31.66 15.84 -14.53
CA ALA A 740 30.42 16.33 -15.11
C ALA A 740 29.54 15.16 -15.61
N GLY A 741 30.12 14.22 -16.37
CA GLY A 741 29.38 13.07 -16.90
C GLY A 741 28.84 12.12 -15.82
N LEU A 742 29.61 11.87 -14.75
CA LEU A 742 29.15 11.07 -13.61
C LEU A 742 28.01 11.75 -12.84
N THR A 743 28.01 13.08 -12.78
CA THR A 743 26.94 13.86 -12.15
C THR A 743 25.67 13.80 -12.98
N GLU A 744 25.78 13.96 -14.30
CA GLU A 744 24.64 13.82 -15.21
C GLU A 744 24.04 12.42 -15.17
N TYR A 745 24.88 11.37 -15.19
CA TYR A 745 24.42 10.00 -15.02
C TYR A 745 23.71 9.79 -13.67
N TYR A 746 24.25 10.33 -12.58
CA TYR A 746 23.58 10.26 -11.27
C TYR A 746 22.24 11.01 -11.25
N LEU A 747 22.16 12.17 -11.90
CA LEU A 747 20.93 12.96 -12.01
C LEU A 747 19.86 12.26 -12.87
N VAL A 748 20.26 11.44 -13.84
CA VAL A 748 19.36 10.69 -14.72
C VAL A 748 18.99 9.33 -14.11
N ALA A 749 19.96 8.57 -13.60
CA ALA A 749 19.77 7.24 -13.05
C ALA A 749 19.18 7.23 -11.62
N GLY A 750 19.20 8.38 -10.94
CA GLY A 750 18.62 8.55 -9.59
C GLY A 750 17.18 9.09 -9.56
N LYS A 751 16.59 9.36 -10.73
CA LYS A 751 15.14 9.58 -10.92
C LYS A 751 14.48 8.24 -11.18
#